data_AF-A0ABD1JHK0-F1
#
_entry.id   AF-A0ABD1JHK0-F1
#
_cell.length_a   1.000
_cell.length_b   1.000
_cell.length_c   1.000
_cell.angle_alpha   90.00
_cell.angle_beta   90.00
_cell.angle_gamma   90.00
#
_symmetry.space_group_name_H-M   'P 1'
#
loop_
_entity.id
_entity.type
_entity.pdbx_description
1 polymer ?
#
loop_
_entity_poly.entity_id
_entity_poly.type
_entity_poly.pdbx_seq_one_letter_code
_entity_poly.pdbx_strand_id
1 'polypeptide(L)'
;MEVQWRGRDTSQDPIDCNDIFKSPNESEEIRRVMTKGIAGVGKSVAVQKFTLDWINGKANKDVNFIFVLPFRKLNLLMKDTVSLYGLLLKFYPELKKGCPVEFLKEAKIIFIFDGLDESKFCLNFEGSLISDIEEQSTVDVLIANLVKGDLLNSALIWVTSRPAAAHQITPEHIDRWTEIQGFTDEQKEQYFRNKIQSLDHDQTLADKVLKQIKASRNLYIMCRIPLFCWFLATVLLDMCVKGELEIPKTLTEIYTHFLLIQLKRKEKKSEACKKEAVWEVLESNRDLILKLAKLAYIHLVEDNVLFFKKDLDDCGINLHQDLEKSGMCKEVFVSESVTSFKDRIYCFVHLSIQEYLAALFVFYSFSTGNFEVLTQFALEGQQLHHLLKGVVEKSLKSQNGHLDLFLRFLFGISLESNQKVLQGLLTHTQNTSENLETTIQYVKDTLNRCSQFPERCMNLLLCLVEMKDQSLHTEAQRYIDRGDMLSPAICSTLAYMMLVSEQTQEVFDVSSYNTTDRGRERLVVAIRGCRLAQLVSCGLKEISCKTISCALQSENSPLKELNLSCNNLQDIGIQVLSQGLSHKNCKLETLRLASCNLTGSSCRILSLVLQSSESHLRELDLTNNNLAAEGVQELSPALSLPSCKLEKLILAACNLTGESCGALAAALQSGTSHLMHLDLTNNDLGEPGVDKLSTALGHYNCKLEILKLSGCLVSERACEVLASVLTSKSTCLKGLDLSYNHTEDSGVRLRSKLQAKGCHVKIDPNTEQWMKPGLQKYACELTLDINTAHPELKLSEDKRSVTKGEEDLDYPDRPQRFDVCPQLLCAQGLTGCHYWEADWSGPEVVIGVAYESLERKAHGAICKIGLNRMSYGLWCEGGQLSVRYNLNKTDVPVPTFDCSRIGLYLDWPAGTLSFYAVSSETLFHLHTFHCRVGDPPRPGFPEPLYPGFWLQYGSTVSLGQVT
;
A
#
# COMPACT_ATOMS: atom_id res chain seq x y z
N MET A 1 -18.20 6.34 -3.87
CA MET A 1 -17.25 5.22 -3.90
C MET A 1 -16.16 5.61 -4.84
N GLU A 2 -14.90 5.51 -4.43
CA GLU A 2 -13.79 5.71 -5.36
C GLU A 2 -13.66 4.46 -6.23
N VAL A 3 -13.74 4.66 -7.55
CA VAL A 3 -13.40 3.67 -8.56
C VAL A 3 -12.03 4.07 -9.08
N GLN A 4 -11.07 3.15 -9.13
CA GLN A 4 -9.75 3.40 -9.72
C GLN A 4 -9.61 2.66 -11.05
N TRP A 5 -8.91 3.30 -11.99
CA TRP A 5 -8.70 2.83 -13.36
C TRP A 5 -7.43 1.98 -13.54
N ARG A 6 -7.40 1.14 -14.58
CA ARG A 6 -6.22 0.54 -15.20
C ARG A 6 -6.39 0.58 -16.72
N GLY A 7 -5.51 1.29 -17.41
CA GLY A 7 -5.30 1.13 -18.85
C GLY A 7 -4.18 0.15 -19.17
N ARG A 8 -3.86 0.05 -20.45
CA ARG A 8 -2.60 -0.53 -20.92
C ARG A 8 -1.39 0.32 -20.49
N ASP A 9 -1.63 1.60 -20.20
CA ASP A 9 -0.68 2.52 -19.56
C ASP A 9 -0.98 2.79 -18.07
N THR A 10 0.09 3.02 -17.32
CA THR A 10 0.28 2.87 -15.87
C THR A 10 -0.29 3.97 -14.96
N SER A 11 -1.27 4.79 -15.36
CA SER A 11 -1.85 5.81 -14.45
C SER A 11 -2.96 5.25 -13.56
N GLN A 12 -3.05 5.72 -12.31
CA GLN A 12 -3.99 5.28 -11.26
C GLN A 12 -4.95 6.41 -10.89
N ASP A 13 -5.52 7.09 -11.87
CA ASP A 13 -6.39 8.22 -11.57
C ASP A 13 -7.77 7.73 -11.09
N PRO A 14 -8.33 8.34 -10.02
CA PRO A 14 -9.71 8.07 -9.63
C PRO A 14 -10.64 8.43 -10.78
N ILE A 15 -11.54 7.51 -11.13
CA ILE A 15 -12.52 7.69 -12.20
C ILE A 15 -13.92 7.83 -11.60
N ASP A 16 -14.69 8.78 -12.10
CA ASP A 16 -16.11 8.82 -11.80
C ASP A 16 -16.78 7.61 -12.48
N CYS A 17 -17.67 6.93 -11.76
CA CYS A 17 -18.40 5.79 -12.29
C CYS A 17 -19.16 6.12 -13.59
N ASN A 18 -19.59 7.37 -13.77
CA ASN A 18 -20.27 7.83 -14.97
C ASN A 18 -19.34 7.99 -16.19
N ASP A 19 -18.03 8.04 -15.99
CA ASP A 19 -17.03 8.23 -17.04
C ASP A 19 -16.33 6.92 -17.42
N ILE A 20 -16.89 5.78 -17.01
CA ILE A 20 -16.23 4.47 -17.11
C ILE A 20 -15.88 4.05 -18.55
N PHE A 21 -16.61 4.56 -19.55
CA PHE A 21 -16.36 4.33 -20.98
C PHE A 21 -15.62 5.49 -21.67
N LYS A 22 -15.27 6.57 -20.96
CA LYS A 22 -14.57 7.72 -21.53
C LYS A 22 -13.07 7.55 -21.43
N SER A 23 -12.35 7.82 -22.52
CA SER A 23 -10.88 7.86 -22.52
C SER A 23 -10.36 9.29 -22.34
N PRO A 24 -9.28 9.51 -21.58
CA PRO A 24 -8.57 10.80 -21.58
C PRO A 24 -7.84 11.07 -22.90
N ASN A 25 -7.51 10.02 -23.68
CA ASN A 25 -6.95 10.15 -25.02
C ASN A 25 -8.05 9.94 -26.06
N GLU A 26 -8.33 10.94 -26.90
CA GLU A 26 -9.37 10.89 -27.94
C GLU A 26 -9.15 9.76 -28.98
N SER A 27 -7.95 9.18 -29.04
CA SER A 27 -7.59 8.09 -29.95
C SER A 27 -7.90 6.68 -29.42
N GLU A 28 -8.20 6.49 -28.13
CA GLU A 28 -8.55 5.18 -27.57
C GLU A 28 -10.06 5.05 -27.34
N GLU A 29 -10.71 4.17 -28.10
CA GLU A 29 -12.12 3.82 -27.90
C GLU A 29 -12.24 2.69 -26.86
N ILE A 30 -13.13 2.88 -25.88
CA ILE A 30 -13.26 1.97 -24.74
C ILE A 30 -14.66 1.39 -24.75
N ARG A 31 -14.76 0.17 -25.26
CA ARG A 31 -16.03 -0.54 -25.42
C ARG A 31 -16.31 -1.47 -24.24
N ARG A 32 -15.30 -2.17 -23.74
CA ARG A 32 -15.45 -3.29 -22.79
C ARG A 32 -14.72 -3.01 -21.49
N VAL A 33 -15.49 -2.94 -20.41
CA VAL A 33 -14.98 -2.65 -19.07
C VAL A 33 -15.23 -3.82 -18.13
N MET A 34 -14.19 -4.22 -17.39
CA MET A 34 -14.31 -5.13 -16.25
C MET A 34 -14.02 -4.41 -14.94
N THR A 35 -14.99 -4.40 -14.02
CA THR A 35 -14.85 -3.84 -12.67
C THR A 35 -14.72 -4.93 -11.62
N LYS A 36 -13.59 -4.93 -10.91
CA LYS A 36 -13.28 -5.84 -9.80
C LYS A 36 -13.60 -5.20 -8.46
N GLY A 37 -13.99 -6.03 -7.50
CA GLY A 37 -14.12 -5.60 -6.10
C GLY A 37 -14.50 -6.74 -5.18
N ILE A 38 -14.06 -6.67 -3.92
CA ILE A 38 -14.40 -7.67 -2.90
C ILE A 38 -15.91 -7.68 -2.59
N ALA A 39 -16.38 -8.71 -1.88
CA ALA A 39 -17.78 -8.81 -1.47
C ALA A 39 -18.19 -7.61 -0.62
N GLY A 40 -19.42 -7.11 -0.82
CA GLY A 40 -19.95 -5.96 -0.06
C GLY A 40 -19.34 -4.58 -0.37
N VAL A 41 -18.35 -4.49 -1.28
CA VAL A 41 -17.67 -3.21 -1.57
C VAL A 41 -18.54 -2.20 -2.31
N GLY A 42 -19.65 -2.65 -2.91
CA GLY A 42 -20.65 -1.79 -3.57
C GLY A 42 -20.70 -1.86 -5.10
N LYS A 43 -20.24 -2.95 -5.73
CA LYS A 43 -20.29 -3.16 -7.19
C LYS A 43 -21.71 -2.97 -7.77
N SER A 44 -22.69 -3.73 -7.29
CA SER A 44 -24.09 -3.61 -7.75
C SER A 44 -24.71 -2.24 -7.46
N VAL A 45 -24.30 -1.59 -6.35
CA VAL A 45 -24.76 -0.22 -6.03
C VAL A 45 -24.16 0.80 -6.99
N ALA A 46 -22.93 0.60 -7.46
CA ALA A 46 -22.34 1.45 -8.50
C ALA A 46 -23.10 1.33 -9.83
N VAL A 47 -23.46 0.09 -10.23
CA VAL A 47 -24.32 -0.16 -11.42
C VAL A 47 -25.69 0.53 -11.27
N GLN A 48 -26.31 0.41 -10.10
CA GLN A 48 -27.58 1.08 -9.81
C GLN A 48 -27.45 2.60 -9.88
N LYS A 49 -26.37 3.17 -9.32
CA LYS A 49 -26.12 4.62 -9.33
C LYS A 49 -25.89 5.15 -10.74
N PHE A 50 -25.08 4.44 -11.54
CA PHE A 50 -24.84 4.76 -12.95
C PHE A 50 -26.15 4.78 -13.75
N THR A 51 -26.98 3.75 -13.56
CA THR A 51 -28.28 3.64 -14.23
C THR A 51 -29.24 4.73 -13.76
N LEU A 52 -29.26 5.05 -12.47
CA LEU A 52 -30.10 6.11 -11.90
C LEU A 52 -29.69 7.50 -12.40
N ASP A 53 -28.39 7.75 -12.57
CA ASP A 53 -27.91 9.02 -13.13
C ASP A 53 -28.29 9.18 -14.60
N TRP A 54 -28.27 8.09 -15.37
CA TRP A 54 -28.80 8.08 -16.74
C TRP A 54 -30.31 8.36 -16.78
N ILE A 55 -31.11 7.67 -15.96
CA ILE A 55 -32.58 7.89 -15.88
C ILE A 55 -32.91 9.34 -15.53
N ASN A 56 -32.14 9.95 -14.62
CA ASN A 56 -32.34 11.34 -14.21
C ASN A 56 -31.73 12.37 -15.17
N GLY A 57 -31.15 11.93 -16.30
CA GLY A 57 -30.50 12.81 -17.26
C GLY A 57 -29.27 13.55 -16.70
N LYS A 58 -28.60 12.99 -15.70
CA LYS A 58 -27.39 13.59 -15.09
C LYS A 58 -26.14 13.24 -15.88
N ALA A 59 -26.05 12.03 -16.42
CA ALA A 59 -24.90 11.53 -17.18
C ALA A 59 -25.33 10.62 -18.35
N ASN A 60 -24.40 10.36 -19.29
CA ASN A 60 -24.59 9.43 -20.42
C ASN A 60 -25.85 9.71 -21.28
N LYS A 61 -26.15 11.00 -21.52
CA LYS A 61 -27.37 11.46 -22.22
C LYS A 61 -27.46 11.00 -23.69
N ASP A 62 -26.33 10.62 -24.26
CA ASP A 62 -26.16 10.11 -25.62
C ASP A 62 -26.50 8.61 -25.75
N VAL A 63 -26.71 7.90 -24.64
CA VAL A 63 -27.06 6.47 -24.62
C VAL A 63 -28.57 6.30 -24.69
N ASN A 64 -29.03 5.49 -25.65
CA ASN A 64 -30.46 5.21 -25.87
C ASN A 64 -31.00 4.16 -24.89
N PHE A 65 -30.23 3.11 -24.60
CA PHE A 65 -30.64 2.02 -23.72
C PHE A 65 -29.53 1.55 -22.79
N ILE A 66 -29.91 1.23 -21.55
CA ILE A 66 -29.06 0.51 -20.60
C ILE A 66 -29.79 -0.76 -20.19
N PHE A 67 -29.21 -1.92 -20.50
CA PHE A 67 -29.71 -3.23 -20.09
C PHE A 67 -28.84 -3.80 -18.98
N VAL A 68 -29.41 -3.93 -17.78
CA VAL A 68 -28.74 -4.52 -16.61
C VAL A 68 -29.17 -5.97 -16.47
N LEU A 69 -28.23 -6.89 -16.69
CA LEU A 69 -28.44 -8.34 -16.72
C LEU A 69 -27.62 -9.02 -15.61
N PRO A 70 -28.21 -9.25 -14.42
CA PRO A 70 -27.51 -9.95 -13.34
C PRO A 70 -27.27 -11.42 -13.68
N PHE A 71 -26.03 -11.91 -13.53
CA PHE A 71 -25.69 -13.31 -13.81
C PHE A 71 -26.52 -14.30 -12.99
N ARG A 72 -26.83 -13.98 -11.72
CA ARG A 72 -27.74 -14.79 -10.89
C ARG A 72 -29.07 -15.09 -11.56
N LYS A 73 -29.63 -14.14 -12.32
CA LYS A 73 -30.91 -14.31 -13.03
C LYS A 73 -30.71 -15.01 -14.36
N LEU A 74 -29.62 -14.70 -15.06
CA LEU A 74 -29.29 -15.35 -16.33
C LEU A 74 -29.15 -16.86 -16.15
N ASN A 75 -28.61 -17.33 -15.01
CA ASN A 75 -28.50 -18.75 -14.67
C ASN A 75 -29.84 -19.52 -14.76
N LEU A 76 -30.99 -18.85 -14.60
CA LEU A 76 -32.32 -19.46 -14.73
C LEU A 76 -32.64 -19.89 -16.18
N LEU A 77 -31.95 -19.31 -17.15
CA LEU A 77 -32.13 -19.55 -18.58
C LEU A 77 -31.00 -20.41 -19.18
N MET A 78 -30.20 -21.07 -18.34
CA MET A 78 -29.00 -21.78 -18.77
C MET A 78 -29.27 -22.92 -19.76
N LYS A 79 -30.46 -23.52 -19.69
CA LYS A 79 -30.87 -24.61 -20.59
C LYS A 79 -31.73 -24.12 -21.77
N ASP A 80 -32.04 -22.83 -21.83
CA ASP A 80 -32.91 -22.28 -22.85
C ASP A 80 -32.10 -21.89 -24.08
N THR A 81 -32.66 -22.15 -25.26
CA THR A 81 -32.20 -21.56 -26.52
C THR A 81 -33.05 -20.32 -26.82
N VAL A 82 -32.40 -19.16 -26.87
CA VAL A 82 -33.05 -17.87 -27.10
C VAL A 82 -32.22 -17.01 -28.04
N SER A 83 -32.86 -16.09 -28.75
CA SER A 83 -32.17 -14.98 -29.42
C SER A 83 -31.84 -13.86 -28.44
N LEU A 84 -30.91 -12.95 -28.75
CA LEU A 84 -30.63 -11.78 -27.90
C LEU A 84 -31.86 -10.89 -27.71
N TYR A 85 -32.66 -10.65 -28.76
CA TYR A 85 -33.91 -9.90 -28.62
C TYR A 85 -34.92 -10.63 -27.71
N GLY A 86 -35.06 -11.94 -27.91
CA GLY A 86 -35.87 -12.80 -27.04
C GLY A 86 -35.42 -12.82 -25.58
N LEU A 87 -34.10 -12.78 -25.32
CA LEU A 87 -33.53 -12.64 -23.97
C LEU A 87 -33.92 -11.30 -23.37
N LEU A 88 -33.78 -10.20 -24.11
CA LEU A 88 -34.18 -8.86 -23.67
C LEU A 88 -35.68 -8.78 -23.36
N LEU A 89 -36.54 -9.40 -24.18
CA LEU A 89 -37.98 -9.46 -23.94
C LEU A 89 -38.37 -10.23 -22.66
N LYS A 90 -37.55 -11.21 -22.23
CA LYS A 90 -37.77 -11.90 -20.94
C LYS A 90 -37.51 -10.98 -19.75
N PHE A 91 -36.47 -10.15 -19.81
CA PHE A 91 -36.11 -9.23 -18.73
C PHE A 91 -36.87 -7.89 -18.77
N TYR A 92 -37.23 -7.44 -19.97
CA TYR A 92 -37.83 -6.14 -20.28
C TYR A 92 -39.01 -6.33 -21.25
N PRO A 93 -40.13 -6.91 -20.80
CA PRO A 93 -41.28 -7.19 -21.66
C PRO A 93 -41.93 -5.93 -22.26
N GLU A 94 -41.65 -4.75 -21.71
CA GLU A 94 -42.07 -3.45 -22.20
C GLU A 94 -41.55 -3.18 -23.62
N LEU A 95 -40.39 -3.75 -23.99
CA LEU A 95 -39.82 -3.64 -25.35
C LEU A 95 -40.76 -4.19 -26.42
N LYS A 96 -41.62 -5.16 -26.07
CA LYS A 96 -42.61 -5.74 -26.99
C LYS A 96 -43.62 -4.71 -27.49
N LYS A 97 -43.83 -3.64 -26.72
CA LYS A 97 -44.76 -2.55 -27.02
C LYS A 97 -43.99 -1.30 -27.44
N GLY A 98 -43.35 -1.34 -28.60
CA GLY A 98 -42.86 -0.13 -29.27
C GLY A 98 -41.35 -0.03 -29.55
N CYS A 99 -40.58 -1.12 -29.43
CA CYS A 99 -39.17 -1.13 -29.82
C CYS A 99 -38.90 -2.23 -30.88
N PRO A 100 -38.95 -1.91 -32.19
CA PRO A 100 -38.55 -2.82 -33.26
C PRO A 100 -37.09 -3.22 -33.14
N VAL A 101 -36.75 -4.39 -33.66
CA VAL A 101 -35.38 -4.94 -33.63
C VAL A 101 -34.40 -4.03 -34.37
N GLU A 102 -34.85 -3.41 -35.46
CA GLU A 102 -34.07 -2.47 -36.28
C GLU A 102 -33.62 -1.24 -35.48
N PHE A 103 -34.47 -0.73 -34.58
CA PHE A 103 -34.12 0.39 -33.72
C PHE A 103 -33.01 0.03 -32.73
N LEU A 104 -33.01 -1.21 -32.22
CA LEU A 104 -31.93 -1.69 -31.35
C LEU A 104 -30.60 -1.85 -32.11
N LYS A 105 -30.64 -2.18 -33.41
CA LYS A 105 -29.43 -2.28 -34.24
C LYS A 105 -28.74 -0.91 -34.45
N GLU A 106 -29.52 0.18 -34.49
CA GLU A 106 -29.02 1.55 -34.70
C GLU A 106 -28.78 2.33 -33.39
N ALA A 107 -29.30 1.85 -32.27
CA ALA A 107 -29.22 2.51 -30.97
C ALA A 107 -27.83 2.39 -30.31
N LYS A 108 -27.43 3.42 -29.57
CA LYS A 108 -26.30 3.35 -28.65
C LYS A 108 -26.74 2.64 -27.36
N ILE A 109 -26.25 1.41 -27.18
CA ILE A 109 -26.67 0.52 -26.09
C ILE A 109 -25.51 0.27 -25.13
N ILE A 110 -25.82 0.24 -23.82
CA ILE A 110 -24.95 -0.30 -22.79
C ILE A 110 -25.54 -1.62 -22.26
N PHE A 111 -24.77 -2.69 -22.30
CA PHE A 111 -25.06 -3.92 -21.55
C PHE A 111 -24.21 -3.96 -20.29
N ILE A 112 -24.87 -4.13 -19.14
CA ILE A 112 -24.23 -4.28 -17.84
C ILE A 112 -24.48 -5.68 -17.32
N PHE A 113 -23.44 -6.50 -17.25
CA PHE A 113 -23.49 -7.85 -16.68
C PHE A 113 -22.98 -7.82 -15.23
N ASP A 114 -23.92 -7.86 -14.28
CA ASP A 114 -23.61 -7.72 -12.86
C ASP A 114 -23.39 -9.08 -12.18
N GLY A 115 -22.24 -9.24 -11.50
CA GLY A 115 -21.94 -10.38 -10.65
C GLY A 115 -21.43 -11.64 -11.38
N LEU A 116 -20.39 -11.53 -12.20
CA LEU A 116 -19.78 -12.68 -12.91
C LEU A 116 -19.33 -13.81 -11.96
N ASP A 117 -19.01 -13.49 -10.70
CA ASP A 117 -18.72 -14.49 -9.66
C ASP A 117 -19.89 -15.43 -9.34
N GLU A 118 -21.11 -15.04 -9.70
CA GLU A 118 -22.33 -15.83 -9.52
C GLU A 118 -22.73 -16.55 -10.82
N SER A 119 -21.93 -16.44 -11.88
CA SER A 119 -22.18 -17.10 -13.16
C SER A 119 -21.95 -18.60 -13.06
N LYS A 120 -22.91 -19.38 -13.57
CA LYS A 120 -22.76 -20.82 -13.81
C LYS A 120 -22.42 -21.15 -15.26
N PHE A 121 -22.22 -20.13 -16.10
CA PHE A 121 -21.92 -20.27 -17.52
C PHE A 121 -20.43 -20.50 -17.75
N CYS A 122 -20.11 -21.36 -18.73
CA CYS A 122 -18.76 -21.50 -19.26
C CYS A 122 -18.64 -20.66 -20.53
N LEU A 123 -18.18 -19.41 -20.40
CA LEU A 123 -18.07 -18.48 -21.53
C LEU A 123 -16.94 -18.93 -22.48
N ASN A 124 -17.32 -19.50 -23.63
CA ASN A 124 -16.37 -19.91 -24.66
C ASN A 124 -16.26 -18.85 -25.77
N PHE A 125 -15.09 -18.22 -25.92
CA PHE A 125 -14.82 -17.19 -26.92
C PHE A 125 -14.35 -17.73 -28.28
N GLU A 126 -14.04 -19.03 -28.36
CA GLU A 126 -13.69 -19.75 -29.59
C GLU A 126 -14.91 -20.49 -30.21
N GLY A 127 -16.11 -20.23 -29.67
CA GLY A 127 -17.35 -20.88 -30.08
C GLY A 127 -17.93 -20.39 -31.41
N SER A 128 -19.19 -20.78 -31.66
CA SER A 128 -19.96 -20.39 -32.85
C SER A 128 -20.17 -18.88 -32.95
N LEU A 129 -19.91 -18.34 -34.15
CA LEU A 129 -20.10 -16.93 -34.49
C LEU A 129 -21.59 -16.62 -34.63
N ILE A 130 -22.08 -15.65 -33.85
CA ILE A 130 -23.45 -15.14 -33.94
C ILE A 130 -23.38 -13.65 -34.18
N SER A 131 -23.93 -13.20 -35.31
CA SER A 131 -23.95 -11.78 -35.70
C SER A 131 -25.35 -11.17 -35.72
N ASP A 132 -26.41 -11.98 -35.79
CA ASP A 132 -27.78 -11.48 -35.82
C ASP A 132 -28.46 -11.58 -34.45
N ILE A 133 -29.18 -10.52 -34.08
CA ILE A 133 -29.86 -10.36 -32.79
C ILE A 133 -31.07 -11.30 -32.64
N GLU A 134 -31.59 -11.83 -33.76
CA GLU A 134 -32.72 -12.75 -33.83
C GLU A 134 -32.29 -14.24 -33.91
N GLU A 135 -30.99 -14.50 -34.12
CA GLU A 135 -30.46 -15.87 -34.17
C GLU A 135 -30.54 -16.52 -32.78
N GLN A 136 -31.06 -17.75 -32.72
CA GLN A 136 -31.21 -18.46 -31.46
C GLN A 136 -29.94 -19.21 -31.07
N SER A 137 -29.53 -19.06 -29.82
CA SER A 137 -28.45 -19.83 -29.23
C SER A 137 -28.60 -19.93 -27.72
N THR A 138 -27.65 -20.58 -27.07
CA THR A 138 -27.58 -20.60 -25.61
C THR A 138 -27.07 -19.26 -25.08
N VAL A 139 -27.46 -18.91 -23.86
CA VAL A 139 -27.20 -17.58 -23.27
C VAL A 139 -25.70 -17.29 -23.13
N ASP A 140 -24.89 -18.30 -22.80
CA ASP A 140 -23.43 -18.20 -22.74
C ASP A 140 -22.80 -17.80 -24.09
N VAL A 141 -23.27 -18.39 -25.19
CA VAL A 141 -22.79 -18.06 -26.54
C VAL A 141 -23.19 -16.64 -26.93
N LEU A 142 -24.41 -16.20 -26.60
CA LEU A 142 -24.84 -14.81 -26.84
C LEU A 142 -23.97 -13.80 -26.07
N ILE A 143 -23.69 -14.06 -24.80
CA ILE A 143 -22.84 -13.19 -23.97
C ILE A 143 -21.41 -13.16 -24.50
N ALA A 144 -20.84 -14.32 -24.87
CA ALA A 144 -19.51 -14.39 -25.44
C ALA A 144 -19.38 -13.58 -26.74
N ASN A 145 -20.35 -13.71 -27.65
CA ASN A 145 -20.38 -12.96 -28.91
C ASN A 145 -20.58 -11.43 -28.69
N LEU A 146 -21.40 -11.03 -27.70
CA LEU A 146 -21.54 -9.61 -27.31
C LEU A 146 -20.22 -9.03 -26.79
N VAL A 147 -19.56 -9.73 -25.87
CA VAL A 147 -18.28 -9.31 -25.29
C VAL A 147 -17.20 -9.26 -26.38
N LYS A 148 -17.12 -10.27 -27.25
CA LYS A 148 -16.15 -10.32 -28.35
C LYS A 148 -16.38 -9.20 -29.38
N GLY A 149 -17.63 -8.81 -29.59
CA GLY A 149 -18.03 -7.79 -30.57
C GLY A 149 -18.57 -8.38 -31.88
N ASP A 150 -18.76 -9.69 -31.94
CA ASP A 150 -19.38 -10.38 -33.08
C ASP A 150 -20.88 -10.06 -33.16
N LEU A 151 -21.53 -9.85 -32.00
CA LEU A 151 -22.92 -9.44 -31.86
C LEU A 151 -23.00 -8.00 -31.31
N LEU A 152 -23.72 -7.11 -32.00
CA LEU A 152 -23.84 -5.67 -31.65
C LEU A 152 -22.46 -5.02 -31.36
N ASN A 153 -21.64 -4.91 -32.40
CA ASN A 153 -20.26 -4.41 -32.30
C ASN A 153 -20.14 -2.98 -31.72
N SER A 154 -21.16 -2.13 -31.87
CA SER A 154 -21.21 -0.77 -31.31
C SER A 154 -21.66 -0.71 -29.85
N ALA A 155 -22.13 -1.82 -29.26
CA ALA A 155 -22.64 -1.83 -27.89
C ALA A 155 -21.49 -1.77 -26.87
N LEU A 156 -21.65 -0.94 -25.85
CA LEU A 156 -20.73 -0.82 -24.74
C LEU A 156 -21.04 -1.90 -23.69
N ILE A 157 -20.01 -2.55 -23.16
CA ILE A 157 -20.14 -3.68 -22.25
C ILE A 157 -19.46 -3.37 -20.93
N TRP A 158 -20.21 -3.49 -19.83
CA TRP A 158 -19.66 -3.37 -18.47
C TRP A 158 -19.93 -4.64 -17.67
N VAL A 159 -18.88 -5.31 -17.21
CA VAL A 159 -18.97 -6.51 -16.38
C VAL A 159 -18.46 -6.20 -14.97
N THR A 160 -19.19 -6.64 -13.95
CA THR A 160 -18.72 -6.58 -12.55
C THR A 160 -18.39 -7.98 -12.03
N SER A 161 -17.32 -8.11 -11.22
CA SER A 161 -16.90 -9.42 -10.70
C SER A 161 -16.09 -9.31 -9.39
N ARG A 162 -16.05 -10.39 -8.60
CA ARG A 162 -14.98 -10.60 -7.61
C ARG A 162 -13.65 -10.92 -8.32
N PRO A 163 -12.49 -10.57 -7.73
CA PRO A 163 -11.19 -10.87 -8.32
C PRO A 163 -11.01 -12.35 -8.73
N ALA A 164 -11.45 -13.27 -7.87
CA ALA A 164 -11.33 -14.71 -8.07
C ALA A 164 -12.07 -15.24 -9.32
N ALA A 165 -13.17 -14.61 -9.73
CA ALA A 165 -13.98 -15.05 -10.88
C ALA A 165 -13.69 -14.25 -12.17
N ALA A 166 -12.91 -13.18 -12.09
CA ALA A 166 -12.66 -12.31 -13.23
C ALA A 166 -11.83 -12.96 -14.35
N HIS A 167 -11.17 -14.09 -14.07
CA HIS A 167 -10.43 -14.87 -15.06
C HIS A 167 -11.35 -15.62 -16.06
N GLN A 168 -12.65 -15.70 -15.79
CA GLN A 168 -13.62 -16.29 -16.72
C GLN A 168 -13.72 -15.52 -18.05
N ILE A 169 -13.24 -14.27 -18.11
CA ILE A 169 -13.11 -13.48 -19.34
C ILE A 169 -11.63 -13.09 -19.48
N THR A 170 -11.01 -13.47 -20.60
CA THR A 170 -9.57 -13.26 -20.81
C THR A 170 -9.21 -11.79 -21.07
N PRO A 171 -8.00 -11.33 -20.73
CA PRO A 171 -7.59 -9.91 -20.85
C PRO A 171 -7.68 -9.29 -22.23
N GLU A 172 -7.52 -10.09 -23.28
CA GLU A 172 -7.69 -9.72 -24.69
C GLU A 172 -9.12 -9.28 -25.04
N HIS A 173 -10.13 -9.70 -24.26
CA HIS A 173 -11.53 -9.32 -24.45
C HIS A 173 -11.95 -8.11 -23.61
N ILE A 174 -11.04 -7.46 -22.88
CA ILE A 174 -11.34 -6.31 -22.01
C ILE A 174 -10.44 -5.13 -22.39
N ASP A 175 -11.05 -4.00 -22.73
CA ASP A 175 -10.31 -2.78 -23.07
C ASP A 175 -9.83 -2.05 -21.81
N ARG A 176 -10.64 -2.10 -20.74
CA ARG A 176 -10.38 -1.36 -19.50
C ARG A 176 -10.70 -2.19 -18.25
N TRP A 177 -9.76 -2.19 -17.31
CA TRP A 177 -9.95 -2.82 -16.00
C TRP A 177 -10.12 -1.73 -14.93
N THR A 178 -11.08 -1.91 -14.03
CA THR A 178 -11.32 -0.96 -12.91
C THR A 178 -11.44 -1.72 -11.60
N GLU A 179 -11.17 -1.05 -10.48
CA GLU A 179 -11.26 -1.63 -9.13
C GLU A 179 -12.03 -0.69 -8.20
N ILE A 180 -13.06 -1.21 -7.53
CA ILE A 180 -13.76 -0.50 -6.46
C ILE A 180 -13.07 -0.83 -5.14
N GLN A 181 -12.58 0.21 -4.44
CA GLN A 181 -11.80 0.05 -3.21
C GLN A 181 -12.56 0.38 -1.92
N GLY A 182 -13.84 0.76 -2.03
CA GLY A 182 -14.71 1.04 -0.89
C GLY A 182 -14.75 2.52 -0.51
N PHE A 183 -14.95 2.80 0.78
CA PHE A 183 -15.03 4.16 1.32
C PHE A 183 -13.66 4.70 1.75
N THR A 184 -13.42 5.97 1.40
CA THR A 184 -12.38 6.80 2.02
C THR A 184 -12.72 7.09 3.47
N ASP A 185 -11.74 7.51 4.26
CA ASP A 185 -11.95 7.84 5.68
C ASP A 185 -13.03 8.92 5.87
N GLU A 186 -13.07 9.93 4.99
CA GLU A 186 -14.12 10.96 4.96
C GLU A 186 -15.50 10.39 4.59
N GLN A 187 -15.56 9.53 3.57
CA GLN A 187 -16.80 8.90 3.14
C GLN A 187 -17.38 7.98 4.23
N LYS A 188 -16.53 7.30 5.02
CA LYS A 188 -16.97 6.52 6.19
C LYS A 188 -17.70 7.40 7.17
N GLU A 189 -17.09 8.51 7.57
CA GLU A 189 -17.67 9.42 8.56
C GLU A 189 -18.99 10.01 8.07
N GLN A 190 -19.02 10.45 6.81
CA GLN A 190 -20.25 10.96 6.21
C GLN A 190 -21.35 9.90 6.15
N TYR A 191 -21.00 8.65 5.82
CA TYR A 191 -21.94 7.54 5.80
C TYR A 191 -22.58 7.34 7.18
N PHE A 192 -21.79 7.24 8.25
CA PHE A 192 -22.32 7.04 9.60
C PHE A 192 -23.17 8.22 10.06
N ARG A 193 -22.75 9.47 9.80
CA ARG A 193 -23.55 10.66 10.11
C ARG A 193 -24.92 10.60 9.42
N ASN A 194 -24.94 10.38 8.11
CA ASN A 194 -26.18 10.31 7.34
C ASN A 194 -27.05 9.12 7.75
N LYS A 195 -26.44 7.95 7.96
CA LYS A 195 -27.16 6.72 8.28
C LYS A 195 -27.77 6.80 9.68
N ILE A 196 -27.03 7.29 10.66
CA ILE A 196 -27.53 7.43 12.03
C ILE A 196 -28.60 8.51 12.07
N GLN A 197 -28.41 9.66 11.43
CA GLN A 197 -29.45 10.70 11.33
C GLN A 197 -30.76 10.19 10.70
N SER A 198 -30.67 9.23 9.76
CA SER A 198 -31.85 8.59 9.16
C SER A 198 -32.53 7.57 10.07
N LEU A 199 -31.79 6.98 11.03
CA LEU A 199 -32.30 5.98 11.98
C LEU A 199 -32.80 6.63 13.28
N ASP A 200 -32.12 7.68 13.72
CA ASP A 200 -32.34 8.41 14.96
C ASP A 200 -31.94 9.87 14.71
N HIS A 201 -32.86 10.82 14.89
CA HIS A 201 -32.65 12.23 14.54
C HIS A 201 -31.63 12.95 15.46
N ASP A 202 -30.98 12.24 16.39
CA ASP A 202 -29.97 12.75 17.30
C ASP A 202 -28.52 12.66 16.74
N GLN A 203 -27.97 13.82 16.36
CA GLN A 203 -26.61 13.94 15.87
C GLN A 203 -25.54 13.58 16.92
N THR A 204 -25.85 13.69 18.22
CA THR A 204 -24.90 13.37 19.29
C THR A 204 -24.65 11.86 19.39
N LEU A 205 -25.62 11.02 19.00
CA LEU A 205 -25.44 9.57 18.89
C LEU A 205 -24.51 9.23 17.73
N ALA A 206 -24.59 9.94 16.61
CA ALA A 206 -23.70 9.73 15.48
C ALA A 206 -22.23 9.97 15.86
N ASP A 207 -21.96 11.04 16.61
CA ASP A 207 -20.62 11.34 17.12
C ASP A 207 -20.13 10.30 18.12
N LYS A 208 -21.00 9.78 19.00
CA LYS A 208 -20.66 8.70 19.93
C LYS A 208 -20.29 7.40 19.20
N VAL A 209 -21.10 6.98 18.22
CA VAL A 209 -20.81 5.78 17.41
C VAL A 209 -19.49 5.96 16.65
N LEU A 210 -19.29 7.10 16.00
CA LEU A 210 -18.04 7.39 15.30
C LEU A 210 -16.83 7.36 16.24
N LYS A 211 -16.97 7.88 17.47
CA LYS A 211 -15.92 7.81 18.48
C LYS A 211 -15.58 6.36 18.84
N GLN A 212 -16.58 5.49 19.03
CA GLN A 212 -16.35 4.06 19.30
C GLN A 212 -15.68 3.34 18.12
N ILE A 213 -16.09 3.64 16.88
CA ILE A 213 -15.47 3.05 15.68
C ILE A 213 -14.01 3.49 15.59
N LYS A 214 -13.70 4.78 15.78
CA LYS A 214 -12.34 5.32 15.74
C LYS A 214 -11.45 4.79 16.88
N ALA A 215 -12.05 4.45 18.03
CA ALA A 215 -11.34 3.82 19.14
C ALA A 215 -10.85 2.40 18.80
N SER A 216 -11.55 1.67 17.91
CA SER A 216 -11.17 0.32 17.48
C SER A 216 -10.55 0.32 16.08
N ARG A 217 -9.23 0.06 16.00
CA ARG A 217 -8.50 0.00 14.72
C ARG A 217 -9.15 -0.98 13.73
N ASN A 218 -9.50 -2.19 14.19
CA ASN A 218 -10.12 -3.22 13.36
C ASN A 218 -11.46 -2.76 12.76
N LEU A 219 -12.37 -2.24 13.60
CA LEU A 219 -13.68 -1.76 13.14
C LEU A 219 -13.53 -0.63 12.11
N TYR A 220 -12.65 0.33 12.38
CA TYR A 220 -12.41 1.45 11.47
C TYR A 220 -11.91 1.02 10.08
N ILE A 221 -11.17 -0.09 10.02
CA ILE A 221 -10.66 -0.65 8.76
C ILE A 221 -11.72 -1.47 8.05
N MET A 222 -12.48 -2.29 8.77
CA MET A 222 -13.64 -3.00 8.20
C MET A 222 -14.64 -2.04 7.56
N CYS A 223 -14.82 -0.85 8.12
CA CYS A 223 -15.65 0.22 7.55
C CYS A 223 -15.19 0.75 6.18
N ARG A 224 -14.07 0.28 5.62
CA ARG A 224 -13.76 0.50 4.21
C ARG A 224 -14.80 -0.18 3.30
N ILE A 225 -15.42 -1.26 3.75
CA ILE A 225 -16.46 -1.99 3.01
C ILE A 225 -17.84 -1.44 3.40
N PRO A 226 -18.59 -0.80 2.49
CA PRO A 226 -19.87 -0.15 2.79
C PRO A 226 -20.90 -1.07 3.44
N LEU A 227 -20.94 -2.35 3.04
CA LEU A 227 -21.82 -3.34 3.66
C LEU A 227 -21.56 -3.47 5.18
N PHE A 228 -20.31 -3.44 5.62
CA PHE A 228 -19.97 -3.53 7.03
C PHE A 228 -20.35 -2.25 7.77
N CYS A 229 -20.25 -1.08 7.14
CA CYS A 229 -20.77 0.15 7.72
C CYS A 229 -22.27 0.06 8.02
N TRP A 230 -23.05 -0.57 7.13
CA TRP A 230 -24.49 -0.74 7.35
C TRP A 230 -24.80 -1.60 8.58
N PHE A 231 -24.17 -2.78 8.68
CA PHE A 231 -24.33 -3.67 9.84
C PHE A 231 -23.87 -2.98 11.13
N LEU A 232 -22.67 -2.41 11.12
CA LEU A 232 -22.06 -1.79 12.29
C LEU A 232 -22.84 -0.56 12.78
N ALA A 233 -23.38 0.25 11.86
CA ALA A 233 -24.22 1.40 12.23
C ALA A 233 -25.47 0.95 13.00
N THR A 234 -26.06 -0.18 12.62
CA THR A 234 -27.25 -0.72 13.29
C THR A 234 -26.89 -1.31 14.65
N VAL A 235 -25.79 -2.06 14.72
CA VAL A 235 -25.32 -2.70 15.96
C VAL A 235 -24.88 -1.66 16.99
N LEU A 236 -23.97 -0.76 16.63
CA LEU A 236 -23.43 0.22 17.59
C LEU A 236 -24.46 1.25 18.03
N LEU A 237 -25.42 1.60 17.17
CA LEU A 237 -26.53 2.49 17.58
C LEU A 237 -27.37 1.85 18.69
N ASP A 238 -27.76 0.58 18.53
CA ASP A 238 -28.54 -0.13 19.54
C ASP A 238 -27.76 -0.31 20.85
N MET A 239 -26.48 -0.66 20.78
CA MET A 239 -25.60 -0.80 21.95
C MET A 239 -25.37 0.55 22.66
N CYS A 240 -25.17 1.64 21.90
CA CYS A 240 -25.05 3.00 22.44
C CYS A 240 -26.30 3.42 23.21
N VAL A 241 -27.49 3.12 22.67
CA VAL A 241 -28.77 3.43 23.33
C VAL A 241 -28.94 2.62 24.63
N LYS A 242 -28.42 1.39 24.68
CA LYS A 242 -28.49 0.51 25.86
C LYS A 242 -27.41 0.75 26.90
N GLY A 243 -26.35 1.49 26.55
CA GLY A 243 -25.21 1.74 27.44
C GLY A 243 -24.28 0.54 27.61
N GLU A 244 -24.18 -0.33 26.60
CA GLU A 244 -23.28 -1.50 26.62
C GLU A 244 -21.81 -1.05 26.42
N LEU A 245 -20.89 -1.63 27.22
CA LEU A 245 -19.47 -1.23 27.24
C LEU A 245 -18.58 -2.02 26.28
N GLU A 246 -18.90 -3.30 26.04
CA GLU A 246 -18.13 -4.15 25.14
C GLU A 246 -18.73 -4.13 23.74
N ILE A 247 -17.98 -3.64 22.75
CA ILE A 247 -18.39 -3.60 21.35
C ILE A 247 -17.84 -4.83 20.59
N PRO A 248 -18.57 -5.33 19.57
CA PRO A 248 -18.08 -6.44 18.75
C PRO A 248 -16.78 -6.05 18.03
N LYS A 249 -15.81 -6.96 17.99
CA LYS A 249 -14.50 -6.78 17.37
C LYS A 249 -14.32 -7.62 16.09
N THR A 250 -15.09 -8.68 15.90
CA THR A 250 -14.98 -9.62 14.75
C THR A 250 -16.19 -9.54 13.83
N LEU A 251 -16.09 -10.06 12.59
CA LEU A 251 -17.28 -10.10 11.71
C LEU A 251 -18.36 -10.99 12.31
N THR A 252 -17.98 -12.12 12.88
CA THR A 252 -18.94 -13.07 13.46
C THR A 252 -19.75 -12.43 14.58
N GLU A 253 -19.10 -11.66 15.48
CA GLU A 253 -19.81 -10.93 16.53
C GLU A 253 -20.76 -9.87 15.94
N ILE A 254 -20.31 -9.08 14.96
CA ILE A 254 -21.17 -8.06 14.31
C ILE A 254 -22.44 -8.71 13.73
N TYR A 255 -22.31 -9.82 13.00
CA TYR A 255 -23.47 -10.51 12.41
C TYR A 255 -24.37 -11.16 13.47
N THR A 256 -23.78 -11.70 14.53
CA THR A 256 -24.52 -12.25 15.67
C THR A 256 -25.39 -11.17 16.32
N HIS A 257 -24.79 -10.03 16.68
CA HIS A 257 -25.53 -8.91 17.25
C HIS A 257 -26.56 -8.31 16.28
N PHE A 258 -26.23 -8.23 14.99
CA PHE A 258 -27.18 -7.76 13.99
C PHE A 258 -28.42 -8.65 13.94
N LEU A 259 -28.26 -9.97 13.86
CA LEU A 259 -29.39 -10.92 13.87
C LEU A 259 -30.25 -10.75 15.14
N LEU A 260 -29.62 -10.62 16.30
CA LEU A 260 -30.30 -10.40 17.58
C LEU A 260 -31.15 -9.12 17.59
N ILE A 261 -30.62 -8.03 17.03
CA ILE A 261 -31.35 -6.74 16.95
C ILE A 261 -32.56 -6.86 16.04
N GLN A 262 -32.42 -7.56 14.90
CA GLN A 262 -33.54 -7.78 13.99
C GLN A 262 -34.65 -8.60 14.64
N LEU A 263 -34.30 -9.60 15.45
CA LEU A 263 -35.26 -10.39 16.22
C LEU A 263 -35.96 -9.55 17.29
N LYS A 264 -35.25 -8.70 18.04
CA LYS A 264 -35.85 -7.84 19.09
C LYS A 264 -36.85 -6.81 18.55
N ARG A 265 -36.65 -6.33 17.31
CA ARG A 265 -37.59 -5.38 16.67
C ARG A 265 -38.96 -6.02 16.41
N LYS A 266 -39.06 -7.36 16.38
CA LYS A 266 -40.31 -8.13 16.28
C LYS A 266 -41.22 -7.91 17.49
N GLU A 267 -40.68 -7.93 18.71
CA GLU A 267 -41.45 -7.96 19.96
C GLU A 267 -42.01 -6.58 20.34
N LYS A 268 -41.33 -5.48 20.00
CA LYS A 268 -41.80 -4.11 20.30
C LYS A 268 -43.08 -3.67 19.57
N LYS A 269 -43.56 -4.41 18.56
CA LYS A 269 -44.87 -4.15 17.89
C LYS A 269 -46.05 -4.84 18.58
N SER A 270 -45.79 -5.70 19.57
CA SER A 270 -46.76 -6.24 20.51
C SER A 270 -46.69 -5.40 21.78
N GLU A 271 -47.80 -4.84 22.26
CA GLU A 271 -47.79 -3.95 23.42
C GLU A 271 -47.17 -4.63 24.65
N ALA A 272 -46.23 -3.90 25.26
CA ALA A 272 -45.46 -4.18 26.46
C ALA A 272 -44.33 -5.22 26.33
N CYS A 273 -43.06 -4.76 26.34
CA CYS A 273 -42.09 -5.44 27.21
C CYS A 273 -40.91 -4.58 27.68
N LYS A 274 -40.52 -4.94 28.92
CA LYS A 274 -39.37 -4.48 29.71
C LYS A 274 -38.07 -5.03 29.08
N LYS A 275 -36.93 -4.79 29.74
CA LYS A 275 -35.61 -5.32 29.37
C LYS A 275 -35.61 -6.86 29.28
N GLU A 276 -36.01 -7.45 28.17
CA GLU A 276 -35.91 -8.90 27.92
C GLU A 276 -34.45 -9.31 27.72
N ALA A 277 -34.10 -10.47 28.29
CA ALA A 277 -32.76 -11.01 28.19
C ALA A 277 -32.52 -11.56 26.77
N VAL A 278 -31.28 -11.47 26.27
CA VAL A 278 -30.92 -11.89 24.89
C VAL A 278 -31.32 -13.34 24.59
N TRP A 279 -31.18 -14.24 25.57
CA TRP A 279 -31.47 -15.66 25.40
C TRP A 279 -32.97 -15.96 25.22
N GLU A 280 -33.86 -15.20 25.86
CA GLU A 280 -35.32 -15.39 25.76
C GLU A 280 -35.82 -15.13 24.33
N VAL A 281 -35.26 -14.09 23.69
CA VAL A 281 -35.59 -13.73 22.30
C VAL A 281 -35.13 -14.81 21.34
N LEU A 282 -33.94 -15.35 21.55
CA LEU A 282 -33.39 -16.43 20.73
C LEU A 282 -34.19 -17.72 20.87
N GLU A 283 -34.55 -18.09 22.09
CA GLU A 283 -35.34 -19.29 22.37
C GLU A 283 -36.74 -19.20 21.76
N SER A 284 -37.41 -18.05 21.92
CA SER A 284 -38.75 -17.80 21.38
C SER A 284 -38.82 -17.82 19.84
N ASN A 285 -37.69 -17.58 19.17
CA ASN A 285 -37.58 -17.55 17.71
C ASN A 285 -36.78 -18.73 17.13
N ARG A 286 -36.43 -19.72 17.96
CA ARG A 286 -35.48 -20.78 17.62
C ARG A 286 -35.86 -21.58 16.39
N ASP A 287 -37.11 -22.02 16.30
CA ASP A 287 -37.61 -22.82 15.17
C ASP A 287 -37.46 -22.08 13.83
N LEU A 288 -37.86 -20.81 13.78
CA LEU A 288 -37.74 -19.98 12.58
C LEU A 288 -36.27 -19.79 12.18
N ILE A 289 -35.41 -19.45 13.13
CA ILE A 289 -33.98 -19.22 12.86
C ILE A 289 -33.33 -20.49 12.30
N LEU A 290 -33.63 -21.66 12.87
CA LEU A 290 -33.08 -22.93 12.40
C LEU A 290 -33.60 -23.31 11.01
N LYS A 291 -34.87 -23.05 10.69
CA LYS A 291 -35.40 -23.24 9.34
C LYS A 291 -34.71 -22.35 8.31
N LEU A 292 -34.50 -21.08 8.65
CA LEU A 292 -33.76 -20.13 7.80
C LEU A 292 -32.29 -20.55 7.62
N ALA A 293 -31.66 -21.01 8.71
CA ALA A 293 -30.29 -21.48 8.70
C ALA A 293 -30.13 -22.76 7.86
N LYS A 294 -31.10 -23.68 7.91
CA LYS A 294 -31.18 -24.87 7.05
C LYS A 294 -31.31 -24.49 5.58
N LEU A 295 -32.22 -23.57 5.24
CA LEU A 295 -32.40 -23.08 3.87
C LEU A 295 -31.09 -22.47 3.33
N ALA A 296 -30.45 -21.61 4.14
CA ALA A 296 -29.18 -20.98 3.79
C ALA A 296 -28.08 -22.02 3.51
N TYR A 297 -28.01 -23.07 4.34
CA TYR A 297 -27.06 -24.17 4.19
C TYR A 297 -27.27 -24.97 2.90
N ILE A 298 -28.50 -25.39 2.61
CA ILE A 298 -28.81 -26.17 1.40
C ILE A 298 -28.37 -25.42 0.15
N HIS A 299 -28.77 -24.15 0.03
CA HIS A 299 -28.43 -23.37 -1.15
C HIS A 299 -26.96 -22.94 -1.18
N LEU A 300 -26.27 -22.82 -0.05
CA LEU A 300 -24.82 -22.58 -0.04
C LEU A 300 -24.06 -23.79 -0.62
N VAL A 301 -24.46 -25.00 -0.24
CA VAL A 301 -23.82 -26.26 -0.68
C VAL A 301 -24.02 -26.51 -2.17
N GLU A 302 -25.20 -26.17 -2.69
CA GLU A 302 -25.55 -26.32 -4.09
C GLU A 302 -25.07 -25.14 -4.97
N ASP A 303 -24.34 -24.19 -4.38
CA ASP A 303 -23.89 -22.95 -5.03
C ASP A 303 -25.07 -22.19 -5.70
N ASN A 304 -26.19 -22.09 -4.97
CA ASN A 304 -27.42 -21.45 -5.39
C ASN A 304 -27.59 -20.11 -4.65
N VAL A 305 -27.73 -19.01 -5.41
CA VAL A 305 -28.00 -17.66 -4.88
C VAL A 305 -29.51 -17.37 -4.87
N LEU A 306 -30.25 -17.94 -5.82
CA LEU A 306 -31.69 -17.79 -5.98
C LEU A 306 -32.41 -19.08 -5.62
N PHE A 307 -33.58 -18.95 -5.03
CA PHE A 307 -34.48 -20.06 -4.68
C PHE A 307 -35.94 -19.65 -4.84
N PHE A 308 -36.82 -20.64 -4.86
CA PHE A 308 -38.25 -20.49 -5.14
C PHE A 308 -39.09 -20.69 -3.89
N LYS A 309 -40.40 -20.40 -4.02
CA LYS A 309 -41.36 -20.67 -2.95
C LYS A 309 -41.35 -22.14 -2.50
N LYS A 310 -41.19 -23.07 -3.44
CA LYS A 310 -41.14 -24.50 -3.12
C LYS A 310 -40.00 -24.83 -2.14
N ASP A 311 -38.82 -24.22 -2.32
CA ASP A 311 -37.67 -24.45 -1.44
C ASP A 311 -37.93 -23.94 0.00
N LEU A 312 -38.69 -22.84 0.13
CA LEU A 312 -39.18 -22.34 1.41
C LEU A 312 -40.15 -23.33 2.07
N ASP A 313 -41.11 -23.84 1.28
CA ASP A 313 -42.11 -24.81 1.74
C ASP A 313 -41.43 -26.14 2.16
N ASP A 314 -40.44 -26.61 1.40
CA ASP A 314 -39.65 -27.82 1.67
C ASP A 314 -38.78 -27.67 2.95
N CYS A 315 -38.41 -26.43 3.31
CA CYS A 315 -37.76 -26.10 4.57
C CYS A 315 -38.76 -25.82 5.72
N GLY A 316 -40.07 -25.91 5.47
CA GLY A 316 -41.12 -25.67 6.46
C GLY A 316 -41.28 -24.20 6.85
N ILE A 317 -40.92 -23.26 5.95
CA ILE A 317 -41.02 -21.81 6.15
C ILE A 317 -42.29 -21.29 5.47
N ASN A 318 -43.25 -20.82 6.26
CA ASN A 318 -44.46 -20.21 5.74
C ASN A 318 -44.29 -18.70 5.56
N LEU A 319 -44.24 -18.22 4.32
CA LEU A 319 -44.08 -16.80 3.98
C LEU A 319 -45.03 -15.85 4.74
N HIS A 320 -46.31 -16.20 4.90
CA HIS A 320 -47.28 -15.31 5.54
C HIS A 320 -47.24 -15.37 7.08
N GLN A 321 -46.98 -16.54 7.67
CA GLN A 321 -46.92 -16.68 9.13
C GLN A 321 -45.54 -16.37 9.71
N ASP A 322 -44.48 -16.83 9.06
CA ASP A 322 -43.11 -16.79 9.60
C ASP A 322 -42.34 -15.55 9.14
N LEU A 323 -42.62 -15.02 7.95
CA LEU A 323 -41.80 -13.98 7.34
C LEU A 323 -42.48 -12.59 7.32
N GLU A 324 -43.73 -12.50 6.88
CA GLU A 324 -44.46 -11.21 6.87
C GLU A 324 -44.79 -10.69 8.28
N LYS A 325 -45.10 -11.59 9.22
CA LYS A 325 -45.38 -11.22 10.63
C LYS A 325 -44.13 -11.00 11.48
N SER A 326 -42.99 -11.60 11.12
CA SER A 326 -41.74 -11.45 11.89
C SER A 326 -40.98 -10.15 11.60
N GLY A 327 -41.30 -9.46 10.51
CA GLY A 327 -40.55 -8.28 10.05
C GLY A 327 -39.17 -8.59 9.46
N MET A 328 -38.68 -9.83 9.61
CA MET A 328 -37.38 -10.28 9.09
C MET A 328 -37.35 -10.36 7.56
N CYS A 329 -38.51 -10.47 6.90
CA CYS A 329 -38.58 -10.73 5.47
C CYS A 329 -38.02 -9.62 4.58
N LYS A 330 -37.99 -8.35 5.02
CA LYS A 330 -37.43 -7.24 4.21
C LYS A 330 -35.94 -7.00 4.45
N GLU A 331 -35.41 -7.42 5.59
CA GLU A 331 -34.00 -7.24 5.94
C GLU A 331 -33.16 -8.51 5.74
N VAL A 332 -33.80 -9.67 5.65
CA VAL A 332 -33.15 -10.97 5.37
C VAL A 332 -33.38 -11.42 3.94
N PHE A 333 -34.56 -11.20 3.35
CA PHE A 333 -34.88 -11.60 1.98
C PHE A 333 -35.18 -10.42 1.06
N VAL A 334 -34.88 -10.62 -0.22
CA VAL A 334 -35.45 -9.83 -1.31
C VAL A 334 -36.28 -10.79 -2.15
N SER A 335 -37.55 -10.41 -2.39
CA SER A 335 -38.38 -11.10 -3.37
C SER A 335 -38.40 -10.28 -4.64
N GLU A 336 -38.13 -10.92 -5.78
CA GLU A 336 -38.21 -10.25 -7.07
C GLU A 336 -39.21 -10.99 -7.96
N SER A 337 -40.10 -10.23 -8.60
CA SER A 337 -40.95 -10.73 -9.68
C SER A 337 -40.25 -10.44 -11.00
N VAL A 338 -39.80 -11.47 -11.70
CA VAL A 338 -39.42 -11.34 -13.10
C VAL A 338 -40.62 -11.80 -13.90
N THR A 339 -41.23 -10.88 -14.65
CA THR A 339 -42.53 -11.03 -15.34
C THR A 339 -42.61 -12.24 -16.27
N SER A 340 -41.48 -12.75 -16.77
CA SER A 340 -41.40 -13.96 -17.60
C SER A 340 -41.37 -15.28 -16.83
N PHE A 341 -41.04 -15.27 -15.53
CA PHE A 341 -41.06 -16.46 -14.69
C PHE A 341 -42.37 -16.50 -13.90
N LYS A 342 -43.14 -17.58 -14.07
CA LYS A 342 -44.46 -17.72 -13.40
C LYS A 342 -44.35 -17.78 -11.87
N ASP A 343 -43.20 -18.21 -11.36
CA ASP A 343 -42.94 -18.35 -9.94
C ASP A 343 -42.12 -17.18 -9.40
N ARG A 344 -42.46 -16.76 -8.17
CA ARG A 344 -41.74 -15.71 -7.44
C ARG A 344 -40.38 -16.23 -7.00
N ILE A 345 -39.34 -15.44 -7.22
CA ILE A 345 -37.95 -15.79 -6.88
C ILE A 345 -37.54 -15.03 -5.63
N TYR A 346 -36.74 -15.69 -4.80
CA TYR A 346 -36.23 -15.19 -3.53
C TYR A 346 -34.70 -15.31 -3.49
N CYS A 347 -34.08 -14.39 -2.77
CA CYS A 347 -32.67 -14.46 -2.40
C CYS A 347 -32.45 -13.77 -1.05
N PHE A 348 -31.32 -14.04 -0.40
CA PHE A 348 -30.92 -13.27 0.77
C PHE A 348 -30.52 -11.85 0.35
N VAL A 349 -30.79 -10.85 1.22
CA VAL A 349 -30.43 -9.43 0.97
C VAL A 349 -28.94 -9.28 0.62
N HIS A 350 -28.10 -10.10 1.22
CA HIS A 350 -26.70 -10.22 0.83
C HIS A 350 -26.19 -11.65 1.08
N LEU A 351 -25.27 -12.13 0.25
CA LEU A 351 -24.69 -13.48 0.35
C LEU A 351 -24.06 -13.77 1.72
N SER A 352 -23.46 -12.76 2.34
CA SER A 352 -22.88 -12.90 3.68
C SER A 352 -23.88 -13.28 4.78
N ILE A 353 -25.16 -12.93 4.62
CA ILE A 353 -26.22 -13.37 5.55
C ILE A 353 -26.49 -14.87 5.34
N GLN A 354 -26.53 -15.33 4.09
CA GLN A 354 -26.64 -16.75 3.75
C GLN A 354 -25.45 -17.54 4.33
N GLU A 355 -24.23 -17.06 4.12
CA GLU A 355 -23.01 -17.70 4.60
C GLU A 355 -22.97 -17.78 6.15
N TYR A 356 -23.37 -16.71 6.84
CA TYR A 356 -23.46 -16.69 8.31
C TYR A 356 -24.51 -17.66 8.84
N LEU A 357 -25.72 -17.66 8.28
CA LEU A 357 -26.80 -18.54 8.71
C LEU A 357 -26.46 -20.02 8.43
N ALA A 358 -25.82 -20.31 7.30
CA ALA A 358 -25.32 -21.64 7.00
C ALA A 358 -24.27 -22.10 8.03
N ALA A 359 -23.33 -21.23 8.42
CA ALA A 359 -22.33 -21.53 9.45
C ALA A 359 -22.97 -21.84 10.81
N LEU A 360 -24.00 -21.07 11.19
CA LEU A 360 -24.81 -21.31 12.38
C LEU A 360 -25.49 -22.68 12.34
N PHE A 361 -26.08 -23.06 11.19
CA PHE A 361 -26.73 -24.35 11.02
C PHE A 361 -25.77 -25.53 11.13
N VAL A 362 -24.57 -25.41 10.54
CA VAL A 362 -23.53 -26.44 10.59
C VAL A 362 -23.04 -26.64 12.02
N PHE A 363 -22.75 -25.55 12.74
CA PHE A 363 -22.35 -25.64 14.14
C PHE A 363 -23.47 -26.20 15.03
N TYR A 364 -24.72 -25.77 14.80
CA TYR A 364 -25.88 -26.31 15.51
C TYR A 364 -26.05 -27.82 15.29
N SER A 365 -25.96 -28.28 14.05
CA SER A 365 -26.09 -29.70 13.69
C SER A 365 -24.99 -30.54 14.34
N PHE A 366 -23.76 -30.01 14.39
CA PHE A 366 -22.67 -30.64 15.14
C PHE A 366 -22.98 -30.73 16.63
N SER A 367 -23.40 -29.61 17.24
CA SER A 367 -23.67 -29.53 18.69
C SER A 367 -24.83 -30.44 19.16
N THR A 368 -25.74 -30.78 18.25
CA THR A 368 -26.91 -31.65 18.49
C THR A 368 -26.69 -33.10 18.04
N GLY A 369 -25.51 -33.43 17.49
CA GLY A 369 -25.17 -34.78 17.03
C GLY A 369 -25.82 -35.21 15.71
N ASN A 370 -26.36 -34.26 14.93
CA ASN A 370 -26.95 -34.54 13.62
C ASN A 370 -25.87 -34.59 12.52
N PHE A 371 -25.04 -35.64 12.55
CA PHE A 371 -23.89 -35.79 11.66
C PHE A 371 -24.26 -36.16 10.21
N GLU A 372 -25.46 -36.71 9.97
CA GLU A 372 -25.93 -37.09 8.62
C GLU A 372 -25.89 -35.90 7.67
N VAL A 373 -26.32 -34.74 8.16
CA VAL A 373 -26.34 -33.48 7.42
C VAL A 373 -24.93 -32.99 7.10
N LEU A 374 -23.92 -33.37 7.90
CA LEU A 374 -22.54 -32.89 7.81
C LEU A 374 -21.60 -33.79 6.98
N THR A 375 -22.10 -34.94 6.51
CA THR A 375 -21.35 -35.94 5.72
C THR A 375 -20.61 -35.34 4.52
N GLN A 376 -21.16 -34.29 3.93
CA GLN A 376 -20.58 -33.57 2.81
C GLN A 376 -19.24 -32.83 3.09
N PHE A 377 -18.78 -32.81 4.34
CA PHE A 377 -17.47 -32.28 4.74
C PHE A 377 -16.46 -33.39 5.08
N ALA A 378 -16.75 -34.65 4.73
CA ALA A 378 -15.86 -35.80 4.94
C ALA A 378 -15.38 -35.96 6.39
N LEU A 379 -16.33 -35.97 7.33
CA LEU A 379 -16.07 -36.15 8.76
C LEU A 379 -15.42 -37.51 9.05
N GLU A 380 -14.13 -37.50 9.40
CA GLU A 380 -13.38 -38.69 9.86
C GLU A 380 -13.63 -39.02 11.35
N GLY A 381 -14.42 -38.21 12.06
CA GLY A 381 -14.71 -38.40 13.49
C GLY A 381 -15.80 -37.46 14.02
N GLN A 382 -16.18 -37.64 15.29
CA GLN A 382 -17.25 -36.87 15.95
C GLN A 382 -16.76 -35.63 16.73
N GLN A 383 -15.45 -35.35 16.70
CA GLN A 383 -14.89 -34.15 17.35
C GLN A 383 -14.96 -32.92 16.44
N LEU A 384 -15.05 -31.73 17.05
CA LEU A 384 -15.21 -30.47 16.32
C LEU A 384 -14.05 -30.19 15.38
N HIS A 385 -12.82 -30.51 15.78
CA HIS A 385 -11.65 -30.28 14.95
C HIS A 385 -11.68 -31.09 13.63
N HIS A 386 -12.33 -32.27 13.59
CA HIS A 386 -12.51 -33.01 12.34
C HIS A 386 -13.46 -32.29 11.38
N LEU A 387 -14.57 -31.75 11.90
CA LEU A 387 -15.49 -30.92 11.11
C LEU A 387 -14.76 -29.72 10.51
N LEU A 388 -14.06 -28.98 11.37
CA LEU A 388 -13.39 -27.76 10.97
C LEU A 388 -12.29 -28.02 9.93
N LYS A 389 -11.50 -29.09 10.08
CA LYS A 389 -10.52 -29.54 9.07
C LYS A 389 -11.19 -29.87 7.73
N GLY A 390 -12.27 -30.66 7.75
CA GLY A 390 -13.01 -31.02 6.54
C GLY A 390 -13.59 -29.82 5.80
N VAL A 391 -14.09 -28.82 6.54
CA VAL A 391 -14.58 -27.57 5.96
C VAL A 391 -13.46 -26.74 5.35
N VAL A 392 -12.28 -26.66 6.00
CA VAL A 392 -11.07 -26.00 5.44
C VAL A 392 -10.71 -26.64 4.09
N GLU A 393 -10.64 -27.97 4.02
CA GLU A 393 -10.30 -28.67 2.78
C GLU A 393 -11.33 -28.44 1.67
N LYS A 394 -12.63 -28.38 2.01
CA LYS A 394 -13.69 -28.09 1.04
C LYS A 394 -13.62 -26.64 0.53
N SER A 395 -13.35 -25.67 1.41
CA SER A 395 -13.14 -24.26 1.01
C SER A 395 -11.94 -24.12 0.08
N LEU A 396 -10.83 -24.82 0.35
CA LEU A 396 -9.65 -24.80 -0.52
C LEU A 396 -9.91 -25.37 -1.93
N LYS A 397 -10.84 -26.33 -2.06
CA LYS A 397 -11.26 -26.93 -3.35
C LYS A 397 -12.29 -26.07 -4.12
N SER A 398 -12.90 -25.07 -3.48
CA SER A 398 -13.97 -24.25 -4.09
C SER A 398 -13.41 -23.25 -5.10
N GLN A 399 -13.61 -23.46 -6.40
CA GLN A 399 -13.02 -22.64 -7.46
C GLN A 399 -13.33 -21.14 -7.37
N ASN A 400 -14.58 -20.76 -7.05
CA ASN A 400 -15.04 -19.37 -6.95
C ASN A 400 -14.95 -18.77 -5.53
N GLY A 401 -14.52 -19.55 -4.52
CA GLY A 401 -14.36 -19.08 -3.14
C GLY A 401 -15.67 -18.85 -2.38
N HIS A 402 -16.79 -19.42 -2.83
CA HIS A 402 -18.12 -19.23 -2.20
C HIS A 402 -18.22 -19.74 -0.75
N LEU A 403 -17.25 -20.54 -0.27
CA LEU A 403 -17.22 -21.06 1.11
C LEU A 403 -16.31 -20.25 2.04
N ASP A 404 -15.62 -19.23 1.54
CA ASP A 404 -14.56 -18.57 2.28
C ASP A 404 -15.09 -17.78 3.48
N LEU A 405 -16.15 -16.98 3.28
CA LEU A 405 -16.76 -16.23 4.38
C LEU A 405 -17.58 -17.15 5.32
N PHE A 406 -18.18 -18.21 4.79
CA PHE A 406 -18.81 -19.27 5.59
C PHE A 406 -17.80 -19.91 6.57
N LEU A 407 -16.60 -20.27 6.09
CA LEU A 407 -15.54 -20.84 6.92
C LEU A 407 -15.13 -19.88 8.06
N ARG A 408 -15.01 -18.58 7.75
CA ARG A 408 -14.72 -17.54 8.73
C ARG A 408 -15.78 -17.45 9.82
N PHE A 409 -17.06 -17.44 9.46
CA PHE A 409 -18.15 -17.43 10.42
C PHE A 409 -18.20 -18.70 11.26
N LEU A 410 -17.94 -19.87 10.66
CA LEU A 410 -17.93 -21.13 11.39
C LEU A 410 -16.84 -21.14 12.47
N PHE A 411 -15.65 -20.63 12.16
CA PHE A 411 -14.59 -20.46 13.14
C PHE A 411 -14.94 -19.48 14.25
N GLY A 412 -15.52 -18.33 13.90
CA GLY A 412 -15.96 -17.36 14.90
C GLY A 412 -17.05 -17.93 15.82
N ILE A 413 -18.05 -18.65 15.27
CA ILE A 413 -19.13 -19.28 16.06
C ILE A 413 -18.57 -20.37 16.97
N SER A 414 -17.50 -21.05 16.54
CA SER A 414 -16.85 -22.09 17.33
C SER A 414 -16.18 -21.56 18.59
N LEU A 415 -15.90 -20.25 18.70
CA LEU A 415 -15.36 -19.66 19.95
C LEU A 415 -16.40 -19.64 21.07
N GLU A 416 -16.00 -20.07 22.26
CA GLU A 416 -16.86 -20.09 23.45
C GLU A 416 -17.50 -18.72 23.77
N SER A 417 -16.77 -17.62 23.54
CA SER A 417 -17.29 -16.26 23.74
C SER A 417 -18.52 -15.96 22.87
N ASN A 418 -18.51 -16.44 21.63
CA ASN A 418 -19.59 -16.19 20.67
C ASN A 418 -20.74 -17.17 20.86
N GLN A 419 -20.44 -18.41 21.28
CA GLN A 419 -21.46 -19.37 21.69
C GLN A 419 -22.31 -18.86 22.87
N LYS A 420 -21.70 -18.14 23.82
CA LYS A 420 -22.42 -17.52 24.96
C LYS A 420 -23.49 -16.53 24.52
N VAL A 421 -23.22 -15.74 23.47
CA VAL A 421 -24.19 -14.78 22.90
C VAL A 421 -25.34 -15.49 22.18
N LEU A 422 -25.11 -16.73 21.70
CA LEU A 422 -26.09 -17.58 21.02
C LEU A 422 -26.86 -18.52 21.98
N GLN A 423 -26.71 -18.36 23.30
CA GLN A 423 -27.50 -19.12 24.28
C GLN A 423 -28.99 -18.84 24.08
N GLY A 424 -29.80 -19.91 24.03
CA GLY A 424 -31.22 -19.87 23.61
C GLY A 424 -31.43 -20.56 22.25
N LEU A 425 -30.46 -20.46 21.32
CA LEU A 425 -30.41 -21.29 20.11
C LEU A 425 -29.64 -22.60 20.37
N LEU A 426 -28.46 -22.45 20.98
CA LEU A 426 -27.60 -23.54 21.42
C LEU A 426 -28.05 -23.99 22.81
N THR A 427 -28.26 -25.30 22.99
CA THR A 427 -28.73 -25.89 24.26
C THR A 427 -27.66 -25.93 25.34
N HIS A 428 -26.38 -25.93 24.95
CA HIS A 428 -25.22 -25.95 25.84
C HIS A 428 -24.03 -25.28 25.14
N THR A 429 -23.16 -24.64 25.92
CA THR A 429 -21.86 -24.15 25.42
C THR A 429 -20.89 -25.32 25.37
N GLN A 430 -20.27 -25.55 24.21
CA GLN A 430 -19.28 -26.61 24.03
C GLN A 430 -17.91 -26.09 24.46
N ASN A 431 -17.21 -26.82 25.34
CA ASN A 431 -15.80 -26.53 25.60
C ASN A 431 -14.98 -26.93 24.35
N THR A 432 -14.54 -25.93 23.61
CA THR A 432 -13.95 -26.09 22.27
C THR A 432 -12.48 -25.71 22.23
N SER A 433 -11.86 -25.33 23.36
CA SER A 433 -10.49 -24.79 23.40
C SER A 433 -9.46 -25.73 22.78
N GLU A 434 -9.39 -26.99 23.25
CA GLU A 434 -8.44 -27.99 22.74
C GLU A 434 -8.66 -28.32 21.25
N ASN A 435 -9.93 -28.37 20.83
CA ASN A 435 -10.29 -28.59 19.42
C ASN A 435 -9.88 -27.42 18.53
N LEU A 436 -10.03 -26.19 19.04
CA LEU A 436 -9.65 -24.97 18.33
C LEU A 436 -8.14 -24.82 18.23
N GLU A 437 -7.37 -25.11 19.29
CA GLU A 437 -5.90 -25.12 19.22
C GLU A 437 -5.39 -26.11 18.17
N THR A 438 -5.94 -27.33 18.15
CA THR A 438 -5.63 -28.35 17.13
C THR A 438 -5.96 -27.86 15.73
N THR A 439 -7.07 -27.14 15.57
CA THR A 439 -7.52 -26.60 14.29
C THR A 439 -6.66 -25.42 13.84
N ILE A 440 -6.30 -24.52 14.75
CA ILE A 440 -5.39 -23.40 14.50
C ILE A 440 -4.05 -23.92 14.00
N GLN A 441 -3.50 -24.96 14.64
CA GLN A 441 -2.26 -25.58 14.19
C GLN A 441 -2.41 -26.17 12.78
N TYR A 442 -3.52 -26.86 12.49
CA TYR A 442 -3.78 -27.35 11.13
C TYR A 442 -3.91 -26.23 10.09
N VAL A 443 -4.54 -25.11 10.43
CA VAL A 443 -4.63 -23.92 9.54
C VAL A 443 -3.23 -23.37 9.27
N LYS A 444 -2.37 -23.25 10.29
CA LYS A 444 -0.96 -22.83 10.16
C LYS A 444 -0.16 -23.78 9.27
N ASP A 445 -0.29 -25.09 9.48
CA ASP A 445 0.37 -26.09 8.64
C ASP A 445 -0.15 -26.05 7.18
N THR A 446 -1.42 -25.71 7.00
CA THR A 446 -2.03 -25.58 5.67
C THR A 446 -1.58 -24.32 4.95
N LEU A 447 -1.43 -23.18 5.65
CA LEU A 447 -0.77 -21.98 5.12
C LEU A 447 0.65 -22.26 4.61
N ASN A 448 1.36 -23.20 5.24
CA ASN A 448 2.67 -23.64 4.78
C ASN A 448 2.60 -24.42 3.46
N ARG A 449 1.54 -25.21 3.25
CA ARG A 449 1.35 -26.05 2.07
C ARG A 449 0.70 -25.34 0.88
N CYS A 450 -0.13 -24.32 1.11
CA CYS A 450 -0.90 -23.65 0.06
C CYS A 450 -0.32 -22.30 -0.40
N SER A 451 0.95 -22.01 -0.10
CA SER A 451 1.61 -20.73 -0.41
C SER A 451 1.56 -20.34 -1.89
N GLN A 452 1.49 -21.33 -2.78
CA GLN A 452 1.36 -21.14 -4.24
C GLN A 452 0.01 -20.53 -4.66
N PHE A 453 -0.98 -20.48 -3.77
CA PHE A 453 -2.31 -19.92 -4.01
C PHE A 453 -2.58 -18.71 -3.10
N PRO A 454 -2.13 -17.50 -3.48
CA PRO A 454 -2.27 -16.26 -2.72
C PRO A 454 -3.67 -16.03 -2.13
N GLU A 455 -4.72 -16.25 -2.94
CA GLU A 455 -6.10 -15.99 -2.53
C GLU A 455 -6.57 -16.92 -1.41
N ARG A 456 -6.10 -18.17 -1.40
CA ARG A 456 -6.40 -19.14 -0.35
C ARG A 456 -5.69 -18.83 0.94
N CYS A 457 -4.42 -18.41 0.85
CA CYS A 457 -3.67 -17.96 2.00
C CYS A 457 -4.36 -16.78 2.70
N MET A 458 -4.86 -15.81 1.92
CA MET A 458 -5.59 -14.67 2.47
C MET A 458 -6.81 -15.09 3.30
N ASN A 459 -7.63 -16.01 2.80
CA ASN A 459 -8.80 -16.46 3.55
C ASN A 459 -8.42 -17.14 4.87
N LEU A 460 -7.42 -18.03 4.85
CA LEU A 460 -6.94 -18.73 6.05
C LEU A 460 -6.35 -17.77 7.10
N LEU A 461 -5.64 -16.72 6.67
CA LEU A 461 -5.15 -15.68 7.58
C LEU A 461 -6.31 -14.89 8.20
N LEU A 462 -7.37 -14.59 7.44
CA LEU A 462 -8.58 -13.96 7.96
C LEU A 462 -9.37 -14.88 8.91
N CYS A 463 -9.27 -16.20 8.74
CA CYS A 463 -9.81 -17.17 9.69
C CYS A 463 -9.08 -17.10 11.05
N LEU A 464 -7.75 -16.94 11.07
CA LEU A 464 -7.00 -16.74 12.31
C LEU A 464 -7.44 -15.48 13.06
N VAL A 465 -7.83 -14.42 12.34
CA VAL A 465 -8.42 -13.20 12.92
C VAL A 465 -9.76 -13.50 13.60
N GLU A 466 -10.67 -14.23 12.95
CA GLU A 466 -11.96 -14.61 13.56
C GLU A 466 -11.77 -15.54 14.78
N MET A 467 -10.72 -16.35 14.81
CA MET A 467 -10.36 -17.21 15.95
C MET A 467 -9.61 -16.46 17.07
N LYS A 468 -9.34 -15.15 16.92
CA LYS A 468 -8.60 -14.32 17.89
C LYS A 468 -7.20 -14.88 18.22
N ASP A 469 -6.54 -15.52 17.25
CA ASP A 469 -5.21 -16.08 17.42
C ASP A 469 -4.17 -14.98 17.68
N GLN A 470 -3.37 -15.15 18.74
CA GLN A 470 -2.37 -14.17 19.17
C GLN A 470 -1.05 -14.24 18.39
N SER A 471 -0.88 -15.26 17.53
CA SER A 471 0.34 -15.48 16.75
C SER A 471 0.26 -14.94 15.31
N LEU A 472 -0.80 -14.20 14.98
CA LEU A 472 -1.01 -13.58 13.66
C LEU A 472 0.23 -12.86 13.12
N HIS A 473 0.92 -12.07 13.96
CA HIS A 473 2.13 -11.36 13.57
C HIS A 473 3.27 -12.34 13.24
N THR A 474 3.45 -13.38 14.05
CA THR A 474 4.46 -14.43 13.82
C THR A 474 4.21 -15.14 12.49
N GLU A 475 2.96 -15.48 12.17
CA GLU A 475 2.68 -16.18 10.91
C GLU A 475 2.74 -15.26 9.68
N ALA A 476 2.36 -13.99 9.82
CA ALA A 476 2.63 -12.99 8.80
C ALA A 476 4.13 -12.87 8.52
N GLN A 477 4.95 -12.80 9.58
CA GLN A 477 6.42 -12.70 9.45
C GLN A 477 7.02 -13.95 8.81
N ARG A 478 6.62 -15.16 9.24
CA ARG A 478 7.09 -16.41 8.62
C ARG A 478 6.74 -16.51 7.14
N TYR A 479 5.62 -15.93 6.71
CA TYR A 479 5.26 -15.88 5.30
C TYR A 479 6.19 -14.94 4.52
N ILE A 480 6.56 -13.80 5.10
CA ILE A 480 7.51 -12.84 4.52
C ILE A 480 8.93 -13.44 4.44
N ASP A 481 9.37 -14.12 5.50
CA ASP A 481 10.73 -14.68 5.61
C ASP A 481 11.04 -15.78 4.57
N ARG A 482 10.03 -16.31 3.88
CA ARG A 482 10.21 -17.24 2.75
C ARG A 482 10.87 -16.59 1.53
N GLY A 483 10.76 -15.27 1.40
CA GLY A 483 11.31 -14.51 0.28
C GLY A 483 10.50 -14.61 -1.01
N ASP A 484 9.33 -15.27 -1.00
CA ASP A 484 8.41 -15.34 -2.15
C ASP A 484 7.94 -13.93 -2.54
N MET A 485 7.78 -13.68 -3.86
CA MET A 485 7.27 -12.40 -4.33
C MET A 485 5.79 -12.26 -3.96
N LEU A 486 5.49 -11.31 -3.06
CA LEU A 486 4.15 -11.06 -2.55
C LEU A 486 3.31 -10.34 -3.61
N SER A 487 2.12 -10.88 -3.87
CA SER A 487 1.14 -10.18 -4.72
C SER A 487 0.56 -8.97 -3.99
N PRO A 488 0.08 -7.93 -4.70
CA PRO A 488 -0.60 -6.79 -4.07
C PRO A 488 -1.81 -7.16 -3.20
N ALA A 489 -2.47 -8.28 -3.51
CA ALA A 489 -3.57 -8.80 -2.71
C ALA A 489 -3.07 -9.31 -1.34
N ILE A 490 -2.00 -10.10 -1.33
CA ILE A 490 -1.35 -10.56 -0.09
C ILE A 490 -0.88 -9.35 0.73
N CYS A 491 -0.23 -8.37 0.10
CA CYS A 491 0.19 -7.14 0.75
C CYS A 491 -0.97 -6.42 1.46
N SER A 492 -2.16 -6.40 0.85
CA SER A 492 -3.36 -5.83 1.46
C SER A 492 -3.81 -6.62 2.69
N THR A 493 -3.75 -7.95 2.64
CA THR A 493 -4.09 -8.82 3.77
C THR A 493 -3.07 -8.71 4.91
N LEU A 494 -1.77 -8.68 4.61
CA LEU A 494 -0.72 -8.46 5.61
C LEU A 494 -0.89 -7.11 6.29
N ALA A 495 -1.14 -6.04 5.53
CA ALA A 495 -1.44 -4.73 6.07
C ALA A 495 -2.70 -4.76 6.96
N TYR A 496 -3.76 -5.43 6.52
CA TYR A 496 -4.97 -5.62 7.35
C TYR A 496 -4.63 -6.33 8.66
N MET A 497 -3.91 -7.45 8.61
CA MET A 497 -3.54 -8.21 9.81
C MET A 497 -2.72 -7.41 10.80
N MET A 498 -1.72 -6.65 10.33
CA MET A 498 -0.90 -5.76 11.18
C MET A 498 -1.76 -4.74 11.91
N LEU A 499 -2.81 -4.27 11.26
CA LEU A 499 -3.69 -3.26 11.84
C LEU A 499 -4.77 -3.83 12.75
N VAL A 500 -5.16 -5.09 12.57
CA VAL A 500 -6.08 -5.80 13.45
C VAL A 500 -5.38 -6.30 14.71
N SER A 501 -4.08 -6.60 14.62
CA SER A 501 -3.26 -6.92 15.78
C SER A 501 -3.33 -5.78 16.82
N GLU A 502 -3.61 -6.14 18.08
CA GLU A 502 -3.53 -5.19 19.20
C GLU A 502 -2.07 -4.86 19.56
N GLN A 503 -1.10 -5.65 19.06
CA GLN A 503 0.32 -5.41 19.27
C GLN A 503 0.82 -4.29 18.36
N THR A 504 1.49 -3.31 18.96
CA THR A 504 2.19 -2.26 18.20
C THR A 504 3.50 -2.80 17.69
N GLN A 505 3.73 -2.68 16.38
CA GLN A 505 5.00 -3.07 15.77
C GLN A 505 6.05 -1.98 16.04
N GLU A 506 7.22 -2.35 16.57
CA GLU A 506 8.27 -1.36 16.85
C GLU A 506 8.81 -0.76 15.54
N VAL A 507 9.15 -1.61 14.56
CA VAL A 507 9.70 -1.18 13.27
C VAL A 507 8.93 -1.83 12.14
N PHE A 508 8.38 -1.00 11.25
CA PHE A 508 7.78 -1.40 9.99
C PHE A 508 8.67 -0.90 8.85
N ASP A 509 9.35 -1.82 8.16
CA ASP A 509 10.19 -1.51 7.00
C ASP A 509 9.60 -2.15 5.75
N VAL A 510 9.03 -1.33 4.87
CA VAL A 510 8.37 -1.85 3.65
C VAL A 510 9.38 -2.44 2.65
N SER A 511 10.66 -2.09 2.76
CA SER A 511 11.71 -2.68 1.90
C SER A 511 12.01 -4.14 2.24
N SER A 512 11.61 -4.60 3.43
CA SER A 512 11.68 -6.02 3.82
C SER A 512 10.69 -6.92 3.06
N TYR A 513 9.72 -6.33 2.35
CA TYR A 513 8.68 -7.05 1.62
C TYR A 513 9.08 -7.17 0.15
N ASN A 514 9.33 -8.40 -0.31
CA ASN A 514 9.57 -8.69 -1.71
C ASN A 514 8.27 -8.53 -2.51
N THR A 515 8.01 -7.34 -3.04
CA THR A 515 6.77 -7.06 -3.80
C THR A 515 6.96 -5.92 -4.80
N THR A 516 6.01 -5.83 -5.74
CA THR A 516 5.92 -4.74 -6.72
C THR A 516 5.58 -3.41 -6.05
N ASP A 517 5.79 -2.27 -6.72
CA ASP A 517 5.42 -0.94 -6.21
C ASP A 517 3.96 -0.87 -5.76
N ARG A 518 3.06 -1.57 -6.47
CA ARG A 518 1.66 -1.69 -6.06
C ARG A 518 1.49 -2.43 -4.75
N GLY A 519 2.26 -3.50 -4.51
CA GLY A 519 2.24 -4.18 -3.22
C GLY A 519 2.75 -3.30 -2.10
N ARG A 520 3.82 -2.51 -2.34
CA ARG A 520 4.33 -1.52 -1.38
C ARG A 520 3.28 -0.46 -1.06
N GLU A 521 2.58 0.06 -2.07
CA GLU A 521 1.47 1.00 -1.91
C GLU A 521 0.37 0.41 -1.02
N ARG A 522 -0.01 -0.86 -1.22
CA ARG A 522 -1.00 -1.56 -0.37
C ARG A 522 -0.53 -1.75 1.08
N LEU A 523 0.78 -1.81 1.31
CA LEU A 523 1.39 -1.95 2.62
C LEU A 523 1.46 -0.63 3.41
N VAL A 524 1.47 0.54 2.76
CA VAL A 524 1.62 1.86 3.41
C VAL A 524 0.59 2.09 4.52
N VAL A 525 -0.64 1.55 4.41
CA VAL A 525 -1.67 1.71 5.44
C VAL A 525 -1.27 1.08 6.78
N ALA A 526 -0.37 0.09 6.78
CA ALA A 526 0.09 -0.62 7.98
C ALA A 526 0.86 0.29 8.95
N ILE A 527 1.38 1.44 8.50
CA ILE A 527 2.13 2.37 9.38
C ILE A 527 1.29 2.86 10.57
N ARG A 528 -0.05 2.81 10.47
CA ARG A 528 -0.97 3.14 11.58
C ARG A 528 -0.79 2.22 12.80
N GLY A 529 -0.18 1.05 12.62
CA GLY A 529 0.07 0.06 13.67
C GLY A 529 1.50 0.06 14.22
N CYS A 530 2.39 0.95 13.76
CA CYS A 530 3.82 0.91 14.09
C CYS A 530 4.35 2.18 14.77
N ARG A 531 5.45 2.05 15.52
CA ARG A 531 6.14 3.17 16.18
C ARG A 531 7.15 3.84 15.25
N LEU A 532 7.87 3.07 14.44
CA LEU A 532 8.81 3.55 13.43
C LEU A 532 8.47 2.96 12.06
N ALA A 533 8.26 3.83 11.07
CA ALA A 533 8.02 3.44 9.68
C ALA A 533 9.20 3.82 8.77
N GLN A 534 9.73 2.84 8.04
CA GLN A 534 10.72 3.03 6.98
C GLN A 534 10.07 2.78 5.62
N LEU A 535 9.87 3.87 4.87
CA LEU A 535 9.35 3.87 3.51
C LEU A 535 10.40 4.46 2.56
N VAL A 536 11.65 3.98 2.65
CA VAL A 536 12.77 4.50 1.84
C VAL A 536 12.76 3.90 0.44
N SER A 537 12.89 4.72 -0.60
CA SER A 537 12.97 4.26 -2.00
C SER A 537 11.82 3.32 -2.41
N CYS A 538 10.60 3.73 -2.06
CA CYS A 538 9.39 2.91 -2.21
C CYS A 538 8.55 3.28 -3.43
N GLY A 539 8.98 4.25 -4.23
CA GLY A 539 8.20 4.76 -5.35
C GLY A 539 6.88 5.39 -4.90
N LEU A 540 6.88 6.05 -3.72
CA LEU A 540 5.67 6.65 -3.17
C LEU A 540 5.08 7.69 -4.13
N LYS A 541 3.76 7.61 -4.36
CA LYS A 541 2.99 8.54 -5.19
C LYS A 541 2.10 9.42 -4.32
N GLU A 542 1.37 10.37 -4.93
CA GLU A 542 0.45 11.25 -4.21
C GLU A 542 -0.58 10.48 -3.36
N ILE A 543 -1.09 9.35 -3.87
CA ILE A 543 -2.02 8.48 -3.13
C ILE A 543 -1.39 7.91 -1.84
N SER A 544 -0.09 7.61 -1.88
CA SER A 544 0.67 7.17 -0.71
C SER A 544 0.78 8.30 0.30
N CYS A 545 1.07 9.54 -0.14
CA CYS A 545 1.10 10.73 0.72
C CYS A 545 -0.25 10.98 1.40
N LYS A 546 -1.37 10.82 0.69
CA LYS A 546 -2.72 10.90 1.28
C LYS A 546 -2.92 9.83 2.34
N THR A 547 -2.54 8.59 2.04
CA THR A 547 -2.63 7.46 2.99
C THR A 547 -1.81 7.71 4.26
N ILE A 548 -0.58 8.23 4.10
CA ILE A 548 0.30 8.60 5.22
C ILE A 548 -0.30 9.76 6.02
N SER A 549 -0.81 10.79 5.34
CA SER A 549 -1.49 11.92 5.99
C SER A 549 -2.67 11.44 6.84
N CYS A 550 -3.53 10.57 6.31
CA CYS A 550 -4.63 9.97 7.08
C CYS A 550 -4.13 9.13 8.27
N ALA A 551 -2.99 8.44 8.12
CA ALA A 551 -2.40 7.66 9.22
C ALA A 551 -1.91 8.57 10.37
N LEU A 552 -1.30 9.72 10.05
CA LEU A 552 -0.87 10.72 11.02
C LEU A 552 -2.06 11.36 11.76
N GLN A 553 -3.22 11.45 11.12
CA GLN A 553 -4.45 11.99 11.72
C GLN A 553 -5.17 11.00 12.65
N SER A 554 -4.75 9.73 12.68
CA SER A 554 -5.40 8.70 13.48
C SER A 554 -5.17 8.91 14.98
N GLU A 555 -6.26 8.98 15.76
CA GLU A 555 -6.27 9.28 17.21
C GLU A 555 -5.36 8.36 18.03
N ASN A 556 -5.31 7.08 17.64
CA ASN A 556 -4.56 6.03 18.32
C ASN A 556 -3.30 5.61 17.56
N SER A 557 -2.76 6.45 16.68
CA SER A 557 -1.51 6.14 15.99
C SER A 557 -0.34 6.09 17.00
N PRO A 558 0.47 5.01 17.00
CA PRO A 558 1.68 4.92 17.81
C PRO A 558 2.91 5.53 17.11
N LEU A 559 2.76 6.01 15.87
CA LEU A 559 3.87 6.45 15.01
C LEU A 559 4.61 7.65 15.61
N LYS A 560 5.91 7.46 15.86
CA LYS A 560 6.85 8.45 16.38
C LYS A 560 7.94 8.81 15.39
N GLU A 561 8.34 7.88 14.54
CA GLU A 561 9.36 8.10 13.53
C GLU A 561 8.88 7.69 12.14
N LEU A 562 9.08 8.58 11.16
CA LEU A 562 8.73 8.34 9.78
C LEU A 562 9.89 8.70 8.87
N ASN A 563 10.36 7.72 8.10
CA ASN A 563 11.40 7.92 7.10
C ASN A 563 10.82 7.72 5.69
N LEU A 564 10.73 8.81 4.93
CA LEU A 564 10.25 8.83 3.54
C LEU A 564 11.37 9.12 2.54
N SER A 565 12.63 9.00 2.95
CA SER A 565 13.78 9.39 2.13
C SER A 565 13.83 8.63 0.80
N CYS A 566 14.45 9.24 -0.21
CA CYS A 566 14.62 8.66 -1.56
C CYS A 566 13.30 8.38 -2.28
N ASN A 567 12.24 9.15 -2.02
CA ASN A 567 11.03 9.13 -2.81
C ASN A 567 10.86 10.47 -3.51
N ASN A 568 10.46 10.48 -4.78
CA ASN A 568 10.21 11.71 -5.53
C ASN A 568 8.88 12.37 -5.11
N LEU A 569 8.79 12.83 -3.86
CA LEU A 569 7.58 13.42 -3.29
C LEU A 569 7.27 14.78 -3.90
N GLN A 570 8.33 15.54 -4.25
CA GLN A 570 8.24 16.93 -4.68
C GLN A 570 7.52 17.81 -3.65
N ASP A 571 7.30 19.08 -3.98
CA ASP A 571 6.60 20.00 -3.08
C ASP A 571 5.12 19.61 -2.87
N ILE A 572 4.49 18.96 -3.86
CA ILE A 572 3.10 18.51 -3.75
C ILE A 572 2.91 17.39 -2.72
N GLY A 573 3.87 16.48 -2.60
CA GLY A 573 3.85 15.44 -1.57
C GLY A 573 3.89 16.05 -0.17
N ILE A 574 4.74 17.07 0.04
CA ILE A 574 4.83 17.79 1.32
C ILE A 574 3.55 18.59 1.61
N GLN A 575 2.94 19.19 0.59
CA GLN A 575 1.65 19.86 0.72
C GLN A 575 0.57 18.90 1.27
N VAL A 576 0.48 17.69 0.73
CA VAL A 576 -0.48 16.67 1.20
C VAL A 576 -0.16 16.19 2.62
N LEU A 577 1.12 15.94 2.92
CA LEU A 577 1.56 15.49 4.25
C LEU A 577 1.35 16.54 5.33
N SER A 578 1.44 17.82 4.99
CA SER A 578 1.30 18.94 5.95
C SER A 578 -0.03 18.91 6.71
N GLN A 579 -1.10 18.45 6.07
CA GLN A 579 -2.42 18.29 6.68
C GLN A 579 -2.38 17.30 7.85
N GLY A 580 -1.69 16.17 7.67
CA GLY A 580 -1.52 15.16 8.72
C GLY A 580 -0.53 15.58 9.79
N LEU A 581 0.59 16.20 9.39
CA LEU A 581 1.62 16.67 10.32
C LEU A 581 1.12 17.77 11.27
N SER A 582 0.18 18.61 10.81
CA SER A 582 -0.39 19.71 11.58
C SER A 582 -1.62 19.31 12.40
N HIS A 583 -2.04 18.06 12.33
CA HIS A 583 -3.26 17.60 12.98
C HIS A 583 -3.03 17.30 14.46
N LYS A 584 -4.00 17.63 15.33
CA LYS A 584 -3.94 17.44 16.80
C LYS A 584 -3.63 16.01 17.28
N ASN A 585 -3.90 15.01 16.44
CA ASN A 585 -3.65 13.60 16.76
C ASN A 585 -2.24 13.14 16.35
N CYS A 586 -1.50 13.96 15.60
CA CYS A 586 -0.17 13.63 15.13
C CYS A 586 0.82 13.64 16.29
N LYS A 587 1.46 12.49 16.54
CA LYS A 587 2.44 12.30 17.63
C LYS A 587 3.87 12.15 17.10
N LEU A 588 4.08 12.45 15.82
CA LEU A 588 5.34 12.24 15.12
C LEU A 588 6.43 13.16 15.68
N GLU A 589 7.57 12.58 16.04
CA GLU A 589 8.71 13.27 16.64
C GLU A 589 9.89 13.36 15.66
N THR A 590 10.06 12.37 14.79
CA THR A 590 11.13 12.36 13.77
C THR A 590 10.55 12.21 12.38
N LEU A 591 10.93 13.13 11.48
CA LEU A 591 10.60 13.09 10.07
C LEU A 591 11.87 13.16 9.21
N ARG A 592 12.10 12.14 8.39
CA ARG A 592 13.23 12.10 7.44
C ARG A 592 12.72 12.17 6.01
N LEU A 593 13.17 13.18 5.27
CA LEU A 593 12.79 13.53 3.90
C LEU A 593 14.03 13.71 3.01
N ALA A 594 15.09 12.93 3.27
CA ALA A 594 16.32 13.08 2.52
C ALA A 594 16.14 12.64 1.05
N SER A 595 16.70 13.38 0.10
CA SER A 595 16.60 13.08 -1.34
C SER A 595 15.15 12.92 -1.83
N CYS A 596 14.27 13.86 -1.48
CA CYS A 596 12.85 13.82 -1.84
C CYS A 596 12.45 14.79 -2.98
N ASN A 597 13.45 15.42 -3.62
CA ASN A 597 13.27 16.45 -4.65
C ASN A 597 12.47 17.66 -4.15
N LEU A 598 12.81 18.13 -2.94
CA LEU A 598 12.14 19.26 -2.29
C LEU A 598 12.84 20.59 -2.63
N THR A 599 12.06 21.67 -2.70
CA THR A 599 12.57 23.04 -2.92
C THR A 599 12.28 23.96 -1.73
N GLY A 600 12.61 25.25 -1.84
CA GLY A 600 12.21 26.26 -0.86
C GLY A 600 10.69 26.32 -0.58
N SER A 601 9.86 25.95 -1.56
CA SER A 601 8.40 25.85 -1.36
C SER A 601 8.02 24.80 -0.30
N SER A 602 8.69 23.65 -0.28
CA SER A 602 8.52 22.66 0.78
C SER A 602 8.93 23.20 2.16
N CYS A 603 10.02 23.98 2.23
CA CYS A 603 10.44 24.61 3.48
C CYS A 603 9.39 25.58 4.02
N ARG A 604 8.72 26.36 3.16
CA ARG A 604 7.61 27.23 3.56
C ARG A 604 6.44 26.44 4.15
N ILE A 605 6.08 25.31 3.53
CA ILE A 605 5.01 24.43 4.05
C ILE A 605 5.42 23.81 5.39
N LEU A 606 6.64 23.28 5.50
CA LEU A 606 7.16 22.72 6.75
C LEU A 606 7.30 23.78 7.85
N SER A 607 7.62 25.03 7.49
CA SER A 607 7.63 26.16 8.41
C SER A 607 6.25 26.32 9.05
N LEU A 608 5.16 26.30 8.29
CA LEU A 608 3.79 26.36 8.82
C LEU A 608 3.48 25.18 9.76
N VAL A 609 3.93 23.97 9.43
CA VAL A 609 3.79 22.79 10.30
C VAL A 609 4.52 23.00 11.63
N LEU A 610 5.75 23.49 11.61
CA LEU A 610 6.58 23.72 12.80
C LEU A 610 6.05 24.87 13.69
N GLN A 611 5.33 25.84 13.11
CA GLN A 611 4.70 26.92 13.85
C GLN A 611 3.45 26.46 14.63
N SER A 612 2.80 25.38 14.19
CA SER A 612 1.58 24.82 14.80
C SER A 612 1.84 24.31 16.23
N SER A 613 0.94 24.65 17.17
CA SER A 613 0.96 24.12 18.54
C SER A 613 0.81 22.61 18.60
N GLU A 614 0.16 22.03 17.58
CA GLU A 614 -0.14 20.61 17.47
C GLU A 614 1.06 19.78 16.99
N SER A 615 2.12 20.44 16.50
CA SER A 615 3.32 19.74 16.05
C SER A 615 4.13 19.19 17.23
N HIS A 616 4.60 17.95 17.08
CA HIS A 616 5.45 17.24 18.03
C HIS A 616 6.86 16.96 17.49
N LEU A 617 7.17 17.49 16.30
CA LEU A 617 8.46 17.24 15.65
C LEU A 617 9.62 17.80 16.47
N ARG A 618 10.60 16.92 16.73
CA ARG A 618 11.88 17.20 17.39
C ARG A 618 13.06 17.03 16.44
N GLU A 619 12.96 16.10 15.48
CA GLU A 619 13.99 15.88 14.46
C GLU A 619 13.43 16.03 13.05
N LEU A 620 14.11 16.83 12.23
CA LEU A 620 13.81 17.00 10.81
C LEU A 620 15.09 16.83 9.98
N ASP A 621 15.04 15.90 9.04
CA ASP A 621 16.13 15.64 8.10
C ASP A 621 15.69 15.95 6.67
N LEU A 622 16.33 16.96 6.06
CA LEU A 622 16.08 17.42 4.70
C LEU A 622 17.28 17.19 3.79
N THR A 623 18.22 16.33 4.17
CA THR A 623 19.48 16.08 3.45
C THR A 623 19.29 15.89 1.95
N ASN A 624 20.19 16.44 1.13
CA ASN A 624 20.24 16.23 -0.32
C ASN A 624 18.94 16.66 -1.04
N ASN A 625 18.37 17.80 -0.65
CA ASN A 625 17.29 18.49 -1.36
C ASN A 625 17.78 19.87 -1.82
N ASN A 626 17.36 20.33 -3.00
CA ASN A 626 17.82 21.61 -3.54
C ASN A 626 17.03 22.79 -2.94
N LEU A 627 17.28 23.06 -1.65
CA LEU A 627 16.55 24.09 -0.89
C LEU A 627 17.08 25.49 -1.16
N ALA A 628 18.38 25.61 -1.44
CA ALA A 628 19.10 26.87 -1.61
C ALA A 628 18.91 27.84 -0.42
N ALA A 629 19.32 29.10 -0.58
CA ALA A 629 19.14 30.12 0.46
C ALA A 629 17.66 30.40 0.77
N GLU A 630 16.79 30.34 -0.24
CA GLU A 630 15.34 30.55 -0.10
C GLU A 630 14.73 29.58 0.94
N GLY A 631 15.01 28.28 0.85
CA GLY A 631 14.43 27.30 1.78
C GLY A 631 14.82 27.56 3.24
N VAL A 632 16.04 28.01 3.49
CA VAL A 632 16.48 28.39 4.85
C VAL A 632 15.79 29.66 5.33
N GLN A 633 15.58 30.65 4.44
CA GLN A 633 14.84 31.87 4.77
C GLN A 633 13.38 31.58 5.14
N GLU A 634 12.75 30.62 4.46
CA GLU A 634 11.37 30.20 4.74
C GLU A 634 11.23 29.40 6.05
N LEU A 635 12.22 28.56 6.38
CA LEU A 635 12.18 27.68 7.55
C LEU A 635 12.56 28.40 8.87
N SER A 636 13.54 29.31 8.80
CA SER A 636 14.13 29.95 9.99
C SER A 636 13.15 30.75 10.89
N PRO A 637 12.12 31.43 10.37
CA PRO A 637 11.13 32.10 11.20
C PRO A 637 10.45 31.15 12.19
N ALA A 638 10.11 29.92 11.77
CA ALA A 638 9.52 28.93 12.66
C ALA A 638 10.46 28.53 13.80
N LEU A 639 11.77 28.38 13.52
CA LEU A 639 12.79 28.02 14.51
C LEU A 639 12.97 29.09 15.60
N SER A 640 12.50 30.31 15.34
CA SER A 640 12.53 31.44 16.26
C SER A 640 11.27 31.53 17.12
N LEU A 641 10.28 30.64 16.95
CA LEU A 641 9.05 30.65 17.75
C LEU A 641 9.14 29.72 18.97
N PRO A 642 8.56 30.11 20.12
CA PRO A 642 8.45 29.22 21.29
C PRO A 642 7.63 27.95 21.03
N SER A 643 6.72 27.97 20.06
CA SER A 643 5.88 26.82 19.71
C SER A 643 6.66 25.72 18.95
N CYS A 644 7.76 26.08 18.29
CA CYS A 644 8.58 25.13 17.55
C CYS A 644 9.43 24.29 18.51
N LYS A 645 9.16 22.99 18.57
CA LYS A 645 9.82 22.01 19.46
C LYS A 645 11.04 21.35 18.81
N LEU A 646 11.48 21.83 17.65
CA LEU A 646 12.54 21.19 16.88
C LEU A 646 13.89 21.32 17.59
N GLU A 647 14.49 20.18 17.90
CA GLU A 647 15.78 20.05 18.60
C GLU A 647 16.92 19.72 17.64
N LYS A 648 16.62 19.04 16.54
CA LYS A 648 17.61 18.61 15.55
C LYS A 648 17.14 18.89 14.13
N LEU A 649 18.00 19.60 13.39
CA LEU A 649 17.78 19.95 12.00
C LEU A 649 19.00 19.53 11.18
N ILE A 650 18.76 18.71 10.16
CA ILE A 650 19.77 18.26 9.22
C ILE A 650 19.47 18.87 7.84
N LEU A 651 20.40 19.69 7.35
CA LEU A 651 20.36 20.37 6.06
C LEU A 651 21.62 20.02 5.24
N ALA A 652 22.11 18.79 5.37
CA ALA A 652 23.33 18.37 4.70
C ALA A 652 23.13 18.31 3.18
N ALA A 653 24.10 18.80 2.40
CA ALA A 653 24.04 18.83 0.93
C ALA A 653 22.76 19.47 0.36
N CYS A 654 22.30 20.58 0.97
CA CYS A 654 21.06 21.26 0.56
C CYS A 654 21.29 22.46 -0.39
N ASN A 655 22.47 22.53 -1.00
CA ASN A 655 22.91 23.64 -1.87
C ASN A 655 22.86 25.01 -1.15
N LEU A 656 23.24 25.04 0.14
CA LEU A 656 23.26 26.26 0.93
C LEU A 656 24.57 27.03 0.71
N THR A 657 24.48 28.36 0.75
CA THR A 657 25.63 29.26 0.65
C THR A 657 25.74 30.14 1.91
N GLY A 658 26.76 30.99 1.97
CA GLY A 658 26.92 31.94 3.10
C GLY A 658 25.74 32.90 3.30
N GLU A 659 24.89 33.11 2.28
CA GLU A 659 23.66 33.92 2.39
C GLU A 659 22.60 33.23 3.27
N SER A 660 22.54 31.89 3.23
CA SER A 660 21.59 31.09 4.02
C SER A 660 21.80 31.24 5.53
N CYS A 661 23.04 31.46 5.98
CA CYS A 661 23.40 31.45 7.39
C CYS A 661 22.80 32.62 8.19
N GLY A 662 22.40 33.72 7.55
CA GLY A 662 21.86 34.89 8.26
C GLY A 662 20.56 34.60 9.01
N ALA A 663 19.62 33.92 8.35
CA ALA A 663 18.34 33.57 8.93
C ALA A 663 18.48 32.52 10.05
N LEU A 664 19.35 31.51 9.88
CA LEU A 664 19.68 30.54 10.92
C LEU A 664 20.34 31.19 12.12
N ALA A 665 21.32 32.08 11.89
CA ALA A 665 22.00 32.82 12.95
C ALA A 665 21.01 33.66 13.77
N ALA A 666 20.04 34.31 13.13
CA ALA A 666 18.99 35.07 13.81
C ALA A 666 18.11 34.14 14.69
N ALA A 667 17.73 32.97 14.16
CA ALA A 667 16.93 32.00 14.92
C ALA A 667 17.67 31.46 16.14
N LEU A 668 18.96 31.15 16.02
CA LEU A 668 19.80 30.70 17.14
C LEU A 668 19.97 31.77 18.23
N GLN A 669 19.84 33.06 17.88
CA GLN A 669 19.98 34.18 18.82
C GLN A 669 18.67 34.56 19.52
N SER A 670 17.52 34.07 19.05
CA SER A 670 16.20 34.50 19.51
C SER A 670 15.90 34.20 20.99
N GLY A 671 16.58 33.21 21.59
CA GLY A 671 16.34 32.73 22.96
C GLY A 671 15.15 31.76 23.11
N THR A 672 14.24 31.79 22.15
CA THR A 672 13.07 30.92 22.04
C THR A 672 13.34 29.62 21.31
N SER A 673 14.41 29.54 20.52
CA SER A 673 14.78 28.33 19.80
C SER A 673 15.08 27.15 20.75
N HIS A 674 14.66 25.95 20.34
CA HIS A 674 14.95 24.67 20.99
C HIS A 674 16.07 23.89 20.28
N LEU A 675 16.68 24.46 19.24
CA LEU A 675 17.63 23.74 18.40
C LEU A 675 18.93 23.47 19.16
N MET A 676 19.25 22.18 19.34
CA MET A 676 20.45 21.67 20.00
C MET A 676 21.43 21.03 19.02
N HIS A 677 20.95 20.57 17.86
CA HIS A 677 21.76 19.93 16.82
C HIS A 677 21.47 20.56 15.46
N LEU A 678 22.51 21.07 14.83
CA LEU A 678 22.45 21.60 13.46
C LEU A 678 23.53 20.95 12.60
N ASP A 679 23.10 20.26 11.55
CA ASP A 679 23.99 19.63 10.58
C ASP A 679 23.91 20.36 9.24
N LEU A 680 24.99 21.04 8.86
CA LEU A 680 25.13 21.80 7.62
C LEU A 680 26.17 21.18 6.68
N THR A 681 26.54 19.92 6.91
CA THR A 681 27.58 19.20 6.17
C THR A 681 27.39 19.35 4.65
N ASN A 682 28.48 19.49 3.89
CA ASN A 682 28.48 19.58 2.43
C ASN A 682 27.66 20.73 1.85
N ASN A 683 27.73 21.92 2.47
CA ASN A 683 27.19 23.15 1.90
C ASN A 683 28.30 24.19 1.75
N ASP A 684 28.33 24.91 0.63
CA ASP A 684 29.40 25.87 0.32
C ASP A 684 29.18 27.22 1.04
N LEU A 685 29.19 27.18 2.37
CA LEU A 685 28.91 28.33 3.24
C LEU A 685 30.01 29.39 3.17
N GLY A 686 31.28 28.93 3.09
CA GLY A 686 32.46 29.79 3.07
C GLY A 686 32.60 30.67 4.31
N GLU A 687 33.55 31.61 4.26
CA GLU A 687 33.79 32.58 5.34
C GLU A 687 32.53 33.40 5.72
N PRO A 688 31.75 33.97 4.77
CA PRO A 688 30.58 34.78 5.13
C PRO A 688 29.49 34.01 5.87
N GLY A 689 29.39 32.70 5.65
CA GLY A 689 28.44 31.84 6.36
C GLY A 689 28.92 31.52 7.77
N VAL A 690 30.19 31.11 7.89
CA VAL A 690 30.84 30.77 9.17
C VAL A 690 30.87 31.97 10.11
N ASP A 691 31.09 33.18 9.61
CA ASP A 691 31.10 34.41 10.43
C ASP A 691 29.74 34.68 11.09
N LYS A 692 28.65 34.53 10.32
CA LYS A 692 27.28 34.70 10.84
C LYS A 692 26.96 33.64 11.90
N LEU A 693 27.30 32.39 11.64
CA LEU A 693 27.12 31.30 12.60
C LEU A 693 27.98 31.50 13.86
N SER A 694 29.24 31.89 13.70
CA SER A 694 30.15 32.19 14.81
C SER A 694 29.58 33.26 15.72
N THR A 695 29.04 34.33 15.14
CA THR A 695 28.37 35.41 15.90
C THR A 695 27.21 34.87 16.73
N ALA A 696 26.37 33.99 16.14
CA ALA A 696 25.25 33.38 16.85
C ALA A 696 25.69 32.44 17.98
N LEU A 697 26.71 31.60 17.76
CA LEU A 697 27.26 30.69 18.78
C LEU A 697 27.82 31.43 19.99
N GLY A 698 28.29 32.66 19.81
CA GLY A 698 28.76 33.54 20.88
C GLY A 698 27.65 34.29 21.59
N HIS A 699 26.38 34.08 21.25
CA HIS A 699 25.25 34.73 21.91
C HIS A 699 24.76 33.90 23.10
N TYR A 700 24.44 34.55 24.23
CA TYR A 700 24.05 33.86 25.48
C TYR A 700 22.75 33.05 25.37
N ASN A 701 21.93 33.37 24.36
CA ASN A 701 20.70 32.64 24.04
C ASN A 701 20.90 31.37 23.22
N CYS A 702 22.09 31.16 22.65
CA CYS A 702 22.33 30.01 21.79
C CYS A 702 22.44 28.73 22.62
N LYS A 703 21.54 27.76 22.37
CA LYS A 703 21.48 26.47 23.08
C LYS A 703 22.18 25.34 22.31
N LEU A 704 22.73 25.64 21.14
CA LEU A 704 23.28 24.62 20.23
C LEU A 704 24.41 23.83 20.89
N GLU A 705 24.26 22.51 20.93
CA GLU A 705 25.22 21.57 21.50
C GLU A 705 26.06 20.88 20.43
N ILE A 706 25.50 20.64 19.24
CA ILE A 706 26.18 19.96 18.14
C ILE A 706 26.06 20.82 16.89
N LEU A 707 27.20 21.17 16.31
CA LEU A 707 27.29 21.82 15.01
C LEU A 707 28.20 21.00 14.10
N LYS A 708 27.68 20.64 12.92
CA LYS A 708 28.50 20.02 11.88
C LYS A 708 28.63 20.95 10.69
N LEU A 709 29.88 21.25 10.36
CA LEU A 709 30.32 22.08 9.24
C LEU A 709 31.31 21.30 8.36
N SER A 710 31.18 19.96 8.33
CA SER A 710 32.05 19.12 7.53
C SER A 710 31.91 19.47 6.05
N GLY A 711 33.01 19.70 5.33
CA GLY A 711 32.96 20.02 3.90
C GLY A 711 32.29 21.36 3.58
N CYS A 712 32.33 22.35 4.46
CA CYS A 712 31.61 23.62 4.30
C CYS A 712 32.45 24.80 3.77
N LEU A 713 33.64 24.53 3.21
CA LEU A 713 34.61 25.53 2.74
C LEU A 713 35.08 26.46 3.87
N VAL A 714 35.28 25.91 5.08
CA VAL A 714 35.83 26.67 6.20
C VAL A 714 37.33 26.89 5.97
N SER A 715 37.72 28.12 5.71
CA SER A 715 39.13 28.55 5.59
C SER A 715 39.80 28.70 6.95
N GLU A 716 41.13 28.87 6.97
CA GLU A 716 41.86 29.17 8.20
C GLU A 716 41.29 30.42 8.88
N ARG A 717 41.10 31.50 8.13
CA ARG A 717 40.55 32.76 8.63
C ARG A 717 39.15 32.60 9.25
N ALA A 718 38.27 31.86 8.59
CA ALA A 718 36.94 31.56 9.13
C ALA A 718 37.04 30.74 10.42
N CYS A 719 38.00 29.79 10.48
CA CYS A 719 38.28 29.02 11.68
C CYS A 719 38.86 29.88 12.82
N GLU A 720 39.67 30.90 12.52
CA GLU A 720 40.16 31.88 13.51
C GLU A 720 39.01 32.68 14.13
N VAL A 721 38.06 33.15 13.31
CA VAL A 721 36.86 33.85 13.81
C VAL A 721 36.07 32.93 14.74
N LEU A 722 35.78 31.70 14.28
CA LEU A 722 35.09 30.69 15.09
C LEU A 722 35.82 30.44 16.42
N ALA A 723 37.16 30.32 16.38
CA ALA A 723 37.98 30.11 17.55
C ALA A 723 37.96 31.30 18.50
N SER A 724 38.03 32.53 18.00
CA SER A 724 37.98 33.73 18.82
C SER A 724 36.69 33.80 19.64
N VAL A 725 35.54 33.47 19.03
CA VAL A 725 34.24 33.53 19.69
C VAL A 725 34.06 32.39 20.69
N LEU A 726 34.31 31.15 20.28
CA LEU A 726 34.08 29.97 21.13
C LEU A 726 35.05 29.87 22.31
N THR A 727 36.22 30.51 22.21
CA THR A 727 37.20 30.51 23.29
C THR A 727 36.96 31.64 24.29
N SER A 728 36.52 32.80 23.84
CA SER A 728 36.28 33.99 24.68
C SER A 728 34.95 33.98 25.44
N LYS A 729 33.96 33.20 25.01
CA LYS A 729 32.62 33.14 25.63
C LYS A 729 32.28 31.75 26.16
N SER A 730 31.26 31.69 27.03
CA SER A 730 30.61 30.43 27.41
C SER A 730 29.78 29.93 26.24
N THR A 731 30.05 28.71 25.78
CA THR A 731 29.31 28.04 24.70
C THR A 731 28.65 26.78 25.25
N CYS A 732 27.48 26.44 24.71
CA CYS A 732 26.77 25.18 25.00
C CYS A 732 27.31 24.01 24.15
N LEU A 733 28.22 24.29 23.21
CA LEU A 733 28.70 23.33 22.22
C LEU A 733 29.49 22.18 22.88
N LYS A 734 29.01 20.96 22.68
CA LYS A 734 29.63 19.69 23.08
C LYS A 734 30.25 18.95 21.90
N GLY A 735 29.83 19.25 20.67
CA GLY A 735 30.36 18.63 19.45
C GLY A 735 30.50 19.64 18.31
N LEU A 736 31.68 19.66 17.69
CA LEU A 736 31.97 20.45 16.49
C LEU A 736 32.64 19.55 15.44
N ASP A 737 32.05 19.44 14.26
CA ASP A 737 32.66 18.74 13.14
C ASP A 737 33.13 19.74 12.08
N LEU A 738 34.44 19.82 11.86
CA LEU A 738 35.10 20.60 10.82
C LEU A 738 35.87 19.68 9.85
N SER A 739 35.55 18.38 9.79
CA SER A 739 36.15 17.46 8.81
C SER A 739 36.03 17.97 7.37
N TYR A 740 36.95 17.59 6.49
CA TYR A 740 36.99 18.00 5.09
C TYR A 740 36.96 19.54 4.87
N ASN A 741 37.68 20.30 5.70
CA ASN A 741 37.86 21.76 5.55
C ASN A 741 39.34 22.16 5.64
N HIS A 742 39.67 23.36 5.19
CA HIS A 742 41.04 23.89 5.18
C HIS A 742 41.29 24.83 6.36
N THR A 743 41.44 24.27 7.56
CA THR A 743 41.48 25.01 8.83
C THR A 743 42.88 25.36 9.33
N GLU A 744 43.93 24.79 8.72
CA GLU A 744 45.34 24.99 9.06
C GLU A 744 45.64 24.88 10.57
N ASP A 745 46.62 25.62 11.07
CA ASP A 745 47.03 25.63 12.48
C ASP A 745 45.94 26.19 13.40
N SER A 746 45.04 27.02 12.86
CA SER A 746 43.92 27.60 13.58
C SER A 746 42.89 26.55 14.01
N GLY A 747 42.66 25.54 13.18
CA GLY A 747 41.86 24.36 13.53
C GLY A 747 42.46 23.57 14.70
N VAL A 748 43.76 23.30 14.65
CA VAL A 748 44.45 22.57 15.73
C VAL A 748 44.35 23.33 17.06
N ARG A 749 44.56 24.65 17.03
CA ARG A 749 44.43 25.53 18.20
C ARG A 749 42.99 25.54 18.75
N LEU A 750 41.99 25.58 17.87
CA LEU A 750 40.58 25.51 18.23
C LEU A 750 40.26 24.19 18.94
N ARG A 751 40.67 23.06 18.36
CA ARG A 751 40.47 21.72 18.92
C ARG A 751 41.03 21.62 20.33
N SER A 752 42.29 22.02 20.55
CA SER A 752 42.91 21.95 21.88
C SER A 752 42.15 22.76 22.94
N LYS A 753 41.70 23.98 22.59
CA LYS A 753 40.97 24.85 23.53
C LYS A 753 39.56 24.35 23.83
N LEU A 754 38.86 23.80 22.83
CA LEU A 754 37.50 23.29 23.01
C LEU A 754 37.46 21.92 23.70
N GLN A 755 38.42 21.05 23.44
CA GLN A 755 38.58 19.79 24.18
C GLN A 755 38.79 20.04 25.68
N ALA A 756 39.55 21.08 26.05
CA ALA A 756 39.70 21.50 27.44
C ALA A 756 38.38 21.96 28.09
N LYS A 757 37.40 22.39 27.29
CA LYS A 757 36.03 22.74 27.72
C LYS A 757 35.05 21.56 27.63
N GLY A 758 35.52 20.35 27.32
CA GLY A 758 34.68 19.14 27.18
C GLY A 758 33.94 19.03 25.85
N CYS A 759 34.32 19.81 24.84
CA CYS A 759 33.73 19.75 23.49
C CYS A 759 34.58 18.86 22.56
N HIS A 760 33.93 17.89 21.91
CA HIS A 760 34.55 17.02 20.94
C HIS A 760 34.66 17.71 19.58
N VAL A 761 35.88 17.99 19.13
CA VAL A 761 36.14 18.62 17.83
C VAL A 761 36.78 17.63 16.86
N LYS A 762 36.12 17.38 15.72
CA LYS A 762 36.65 16.57 14.62
C LYS A 762 37.24 17.49 13.55
N ILE A 763 38.50 17.26 13.18
CA ILE A 763 39.26 17.98 12.16
C ILE A 763 40.18 16.98 11.49
N ASP A 764 40.28 17.03 10.17
CA ASP A 764 41.16 16.17 9.38
C ASP A 764 42.47 16.91 9.00
N PRO A 765 43.51 16.19 8.52
CA PRO A 765 44.71 16.83 7.98
C PRO A 765 44.38 17.71 6.78
N ASN A 766 44.89 18.95 6.74
CA ASN A 766 44.56 19.90 5.68
C ASN A 766 45.01 19.41 4.29
N THR A 767 44.18 19.68 3.29
CA THR A 767 44.51 19.60 1.86
C THR A 767 43.92 20.81 1.15
N GLU A 768 44.61 21.34 0.14
CA GLU A 768 44.11 22.45 -0.68
C GLU A 768 42.84 22.06 -1.45
N GLN A 769 42.68 20.76 -1.74
CA GLN A 769 41.54 20.23 -2.46
C GLN A 769 40.19 20.53 -1.79
N TRP A 770 40.15 20.62 -0.46
CA TRP A 770 38.91 20.87 0.28
C TRP A 770 38.37 22.29 0.17
N MET A 771 39.11 23.19 -0.47
CA MET A 771 38.63 24.54 -0.84
C MET A 771 37.88 24.57 -2.16
N LYS A 772 37.83 23.47 -2.92
CA LYS A 772 36.99 23.38 -4.12
C LYS A 772 35.50 23.29 -3.74
N PRO A 773 34.59 23.99 -4.44
CA PRO A 773 33.14 23.93 -4.17
C PRO A 773 32.54 22.57 -4.53
N GLY A 774 31.35 22.29 -4.01
CA GLY A 774 30.57 21.09 -4.36
C GLY A 774 31.31 19.78 -4.13
N LEU A 775 31.00 18.75 -4.93
CA LEU A 775 31.59 17.42 -4.76
C LEU A 775 33.05 17.31 -5.24
N GLN A 776 33.56 18.33 -5.95
CA GLN A 776 34.95 18.38 -6.41
C GLN A 776 35.96 18.30 -5.26
N LYS A 777 35.58 18.75 -4.06
CA LYS A 777 36.40 18.61 -2.85
C LYS A 777 36.72 17.16 -2.48
N TYR A 778 35.91 16.23 -2.95
CA TYR A 778 36.08 14.79 -2.73
C TYR A 778 36.70 14.06 -3.91
N ALA A 779 37.13 14.78 -4.96
CA ALA A 779 37.70 14.17 -6.16
C ALA A 779 38.80 13.13 -5.82
N CYS A 780 38.66 11.91 -6.33
CA CYS A 780 39.70 10.89 -6.17
C CYS A 780 40.22 10.43 -7.53
N GLU A 781 41.51 10.09 -7.56
CA GLU A 781 42.11 9.50 -8.75
C GLU A 781 42.01 7.99 -8.70
N LEU A 782 41.35 7.42 -9.72
CA LEU A 782 41.12 5.99 -9.87
C LEU A 782 41.93 5.43 -11.04
N THR A 783 42.27 4.14 -10.95
CA THR A 783 42.92 3.39 -12.04
C THR A 783 42.27 2.03 -12.20
N LEU A 784 42.04 1.62 -13.44
CA LEU A 784 41.45 0.32 -13.77
C LEU A 784 42.42 -0.82 -13.41
N ASP A 785 41.91 -1.88 -12.75
CA ASP A 785 42.73 -3.04 -12.38
C ASP A 785 42.64 -4.16 -13.44
N ILE A 786 43.72 -4.28 -14.21
CA ILE A 786 43.90 -5.33 -15.22
C ILE A 786 43.83 -6.76 -14.66
N ASN A 787 44.09 -6.95 -13.35
CA ASN A 787 43.98 -8.27 -12.73
C ASN A 787 42.53 -8.72 -12.55
N THR A 788 41.59 -7.78 -12.58
CA THR A 788 40.15 -8.06 -12.49
C THR A 788 39.49 -8.16 -13.86
N ALA A 789 40.04 -7.47 -14.85
CA ALA A 789 39.44 -7.32 -16.17
C ALA A 789 39.17 -8.66 -16.87
N HIS A 790 37.96 -8.81 -17.39
CA HIS A 790 37.59 -9.91 -18.28
C HIS A 790 38.47 -9.94 -19.54
N PRO A 791 38.78 -11.12 -20.11
CA PRO A 791 39.60 -11.24 -21.34
C PRO A 791 39.11 -10.40 -22.54
N GLU A 792 37.79 -10.26 -22.71
CA GLU A 792 37.19 -9.38 -23.74
C GLU A 792 37.40 -7.85 -23.51
N LEU A 793 37.98 -7.43 -22.38
CA LEU A 793 38.14 -6.01 -22.04
C LEU A 793 39.57 -5.53 -22.29
N LYS A 794 39.69 -4.57 -23.21
CA LYS A 794 40.96 -3.91 -23.55
C LYS A 794 41.09 -2.60 -22.77
N LEU A 795 42.12 -2.51 -21.92
CA LEU A 795 42.45 -1.30 -21.17
C LEU A 795 43.42 -0.42 -21.96
N SER A 796 43.35 0.89 -21.76
CA SER A 796 44.35 1.85 -22.22
C SER A 796 45.67 1.72 -21.47
N GLU A 797 46.76 2.23 -22.06
CA GLU A 797 48.10 2.19 -21.44
C GLU A 797 48.15 2.95 -20.10
N ASP A 798 47.43 4.05 -19.99
CA ASP A 798 47.31 4.85 -18.76
C ASP A 798 46.33 4.26 -17.73
N LYS A 799 45.66 3.14 -18.06
CA LYS A 799 44.66 2.46 -17.23
C LYS A 799 43.51 3.37 -16.80
N ARG A 800 43.15 4.35 -17.63
CA ARG A 800 42.01 5.25 -17.41
C ARG A 800 40.80 4.92 -18.27
N SER A 801 40.94 4.17 -19.36
CA SER A 801 39.81 3.75 -20.18
C SER A 801 39.80 2.26 -20.49
N VAL A 802 38.60 1.75 -20.76
CA VAL A 802 38.34 0.37 -21.15
C VAL A 802 37.33 0.32 -22.28
N THR A 803 37.58 -0.54 -23.25
CA THR A 803 36.67 -0.85 -24.35
C THR A 803 36.44 -2.35 -24.43
N LYS A 804 35.20 -2.76 -24.72
CA LYS A 804 34.88 -4.17 -24.95
C LYS A 804 35.13 -4.54 -26.42
N GLY A 805 36.06 -5.48 -26.64
CA GLY A 805 36.49 -5.94 -27.97
C GLY A 805 35.68 -7.10 -28.56
N GLU A 806 36.11 -7.58 -29.74
CA GLU A 806 35.60 -8.79 -30.40
C GLU A 806 36.29 -10.07 -29.93
N GLU A 807 37.60 -9.99 -29.65
CA GLU A 807 38.44 -11.14 -29.34
C GLU A 807 38.93 -11.10 -27.89
N ASP A 808 39.09 -12.30 -27.31
CA ASP A 808 39.70 -12.47 -26.00
C ASP A 808 41.18 -12.13 -26.02
N LEU A 809 41.61 -11.33 -25.05
CA LEU A 809 43.02 -11.03 -24.81
C LEU A 809 43.67 -12.13 -23.96
N ASP A 810 44.96 -12.38 -24.20
CA ASP A 810 45.76 -13.36 -23.46
C ASP A 810 46.14 -12.84 -22.06
N TYR A 811 45.15 -12.81 -21.18
CA TYR A 811 45.32 -12.45 -19.78
C TYR A 811 45.52 -13.70 -18.91
N PRO A 812 46.53 -13.73 -18.00
CA PRO A 812 46.71 -14.85 -17.09
C PRO A 812 45.50 -15.06 -16.20
N ASP A 813 45.05 -16.31 -16.04
CA ASP A 813 43.98 -16.66 -15.11
C ASP A 813 44.40 -16.38 -13.66
N ARG A 814 43.52 -15.71 -12.92
CA ARG A 814 43.72 -15.30 -11.52
C ARG A 814 42.39 -15.39 -10.76
N PRO A 815 42.40 -15.63 -9.44
CA PRO A 815 41.17 -15.66 -8.63
C PRO A 815 40.34 -14.36 -8.72
N GLN A 816 41.00 -13.22 -8.91
CA GLN A 816 40.38 -11.90 -8.98
C GLN A 816 39.78 -11.57 -10.35
N ARG A 817 39.99 -12.41 -11.38
CA ARG A 817 39.54 -12.12 -12.75
C ARG A 817 38.07 -12.49 -12.95
N PHE A 818 37.33 -11.64 -13.65
CA PHE A 818 36.02 -12.03 -14.19
C PHE A 818 36.19 -12.90 -15.43
N ASP A 819 35.45 -14.00 -15.52
CA ASP A 819 35.50 -14.97 -16.64
C ASP A 819 34.12 -15.28 -17.25
N VAL A 820 33.03 -14.75 -16.67
CA VAL A 820 31.66 -14.99 -17.15
C VAL A 820 31.09 -13.82 -17.96
N CYS A 821 31.44 -12.58 -17.61
CA CYS A 821 30.89 -11.38 -18.23
C CYS A 821 31.95 -10.27 -18.31
N PRO A 822 31.89 -9.40 -19.34
CA PRO A 822 32.86 -8.33 -19.58
C PRO A 822 32.78 -7.24 -18.50
N GLN A 823 33.43 -7.51 -17.36
CA GLN A 823 33.46 -6.66 -16.17
C GLN A 823 34.88 -6.42 -15.68
N LEU A 824 35.08 -5.33 -14.94
CA LEU A 824 36.31 -5.03 -14.22
C LEU A 824 36.04 -4.12 -13.01
N LEU A 825 36.99 -4.09 -12.07
CA LEU A 825 37.03 -3.15 -10.95
C LEU A 825 38.27 -2.25 -11.02
N CYS A 826 38.19 -1.06 -10.42
CA CYS A 826 39.35 -0.22 -10.13
C CYS A 826 40.22 -0.84 -9.04
N ALA A 827 41.49 -0.44 -9.01
CA ALA A 827 42.48 -0.95 -8.05
C ALA A 827 42.24 -0.44 -6.61
N GLN A 828 41.64 0.74 -6.48
CA GLN A 828 41.43 1.42 -5.21
C GLN A 828 40.12 0.97 -4.54
N GLY A 829 40.22 0.41 -3.33
CA GLY A 829 39.08 0.22 -2.43
C GLY A 829 38.83 1.49 -1.62
N LEU A 830 37.63 2.05 -1.71
CA LEU A 830 37.30 3.35 -1.15
C LEU A 830 36.66 3.22 0.24
N THR A 831 37.24 3.93 1.21
CA THR A 831 36.70 4.14 2.57
C THR A 831 36.81 5.62 2.90
N GLY A 832 35.68 6.32 3.08
CA GLY A 832 35.61 7.77 3.30
C GLY A 832 34.65 8.47 2.33
N CYS A 833 34.79 9.79 2.20
CA CYS A 833 34.06 10.58 1.21
C CYS A 833 34.86 10.70 -0.09
N HIS A 834 34.33 10.19 -1.20
CA HIS A 834 35.01 10.15 -2.50
C HIS A 834 34.06 10.55 -3.63
N TYR A 835 34.56 11.31 -4.60
CA TYR A 835 33.85 11.69 -5.80
C TYR A 835 34.68 11.37 -7.04
N TRP A 836 34.06 10.81 -8.07
CA TRP A 836 34.72 10.57 -9.36
C TRP A 836 33.70 10.62 -10.50
N GLU A 837 34.20 10.84 -11.72
CA GLU A 837 33.38 10.91 -12.93
C GLU A 837 33.81 9.82 -13.92
N ALA A 838 32.85 9.28 -14.65
CA ALA A 838 33.07 8.32 -15.73
C ALA A 838 32.34 8.79 -16.99
N ASP A 839 33.10 8.99 -18.06
CA ASP A 839 32.58 9.19 -19.41
C ASP A 839 32.29 7.83 -20.04
N TRP A 840 31.15 7.69 -20.72
CA TRP A 840 30.78 6.45 -21.40
C TRP A 840 30.24 6.71 -22.81
N SER A 841 30.39 5.71 -23.66
CA SER A 841 29.83 5.70 -25.01
C SER A 841 29.51 4.26 -25.45
N GLY A 842 28.66 4.13 -26.46
CA GLY A 842 28.21 2.84 -26.99
C GLY A 842 26.77 2.49 -26.59
N PRO A 843 26.33 1.26 -26.89
CA PRO A 843 24.93 0.87 -26.70
C PRO A 843 24.52 0.73 -25.24
N GLU A 844 25.35 0.09 -24.40
CA GLU A 844 25.03 -0.19 -23.00
C GLU A 844 26.29 -0.30 -22.13
N VAL A 845 26.25 0.30 -20.93
CA VAL A 845 27.25 0.13 -19.87
C VAL A 845 26.58 0.05 -18.49
N VAL A 846 27.26 -0.58 -17.53
CA VAL A 846 26.96 -0.43 -16.11
C VAL A 846 28.11 0.29 -15.43
N ILE A 847 27.79 1.34 -14.70
CA ILE A 847 28.73 2.09 -13.87
C ILE A 847 28.32 1.90 -12.42
N GLY A 848 29.23 1.43 -11.56
CA GLY A 848 28.86 1.07 -10.20
C GLY A 848 30.03 0.89 -9.25
N VAL A 849 29.74 0.26 -8.12
CA VAL A 849 30.73 -0.15 -7.12
C VAL A 849 30.42 -1.56 -6.63
N ALA A 850 31.45 -2.30 -6.22
CA ALA A 850 31.32 -3.64 -5.66
C ALA A 850 32.22 -3.81 -4.44
N TYR A 851 31.83 -4.69 -3.51
CA TYR A 851 32.76 -5.17 -2.49
C TYR A 851 33.79 -6.11 -3.10
N GLU A 852 34.92 -6.26 -2.42
CA GLU A 852 35.97 -7.21 -2.83
C GLU A 852 35.46 -8.65 -2.88
N SER A 853 34.54 -8.97 -1.96
CA SER A 853 33.88 -10.26 -1.75
C SER A 853 32.85 -10.64 -2.84
N LEU A 854 32.65 -9.81 -3.87
CA LEU A 854 31.86 -10.17 -5.05
C LEU A 854 32.42 -11.42 -5.74
N GLU A 855 31.59 -12.46 -5.90
CA GLU A 855 31.99 -13.69 -6.60
C GLU A 855 32.17 -13.46 -8.10
N ARG A 856 33.40 -13.59 -8.61
CA ARG A 856 33.74 -13.20 -9.98
C ARG A 856 33.61 -14.33 -11.02
N LYS A 857 33.69 -15.57 -10.55
CA LYS A 857 33.65 -16.80 -11.36
C LYS A 857 32.32 -17.57 -11.30
N ALA A 858 31.32 -17.01 -10.64
CA ALA A 858 29.99 -17.60 -10.54
C ALA A 858 29.15 -17.31 -11.80
N HIS A 859 28.13 -18.13 -12.07
CA HIS A 859 27.19 -17.89 -13.17
C HIS A 859 25.94 -17.11 -12.72
N GLY A 860 25.35 -16.35 -13.65
CA GLY A 860 24.08 -15.65 -13.43
C GLY A 860 24.22 -14.26 -12.82
N ALA A 861 23.28 -13.88 -11.95
CA ALA A 861 23.22 -12.53 -11.35
C ALA A 861 24.25 -12.30 -10.23
N ILE A 862 24.75 -13.38 -9.62
CA ILE A 862 25.62 -13.33 -8.43
C ILE A 862 26.96 -12.65 -8.75
N CYS A 863 27.46 -12.77 -9.98
CA CYS A 863 28.73 -12.18 -10.41
C CYS A 863 28.62 -10.81 -11.11
N LYS A 864 27.39 -10.34 -11.39
CA LYS A 864 27.14 -9.12 -12.17
C LYS A 864 26.99 -7.90 -11.27
N ILE A 865 27.78 -6.86 -11.51
CA ILE A 865 27.71 -5.58 -10.78
C ILE A 865 26.27 -5.06 -10.81
N GLY A 866 25.69 -4.77 -9.65
CA GLY A 866 24.33 -4.23 -9.46
C GLY A 866 23.20 -5.27 -9.44
N LEU A 867 23.46 -6.56 -9.69
CA LEU A 867 22.42 -7.60 -9.69
C LEU A 867 22.42 -8.50 -8.44
N ASN A 868 23.23 -8.17 -7.44
CA ASN A 868 23.37 -8.91 -6.19
C ASN A 868 23.44 -7.96 -4.99
N ARG A 869 23.63 -8.51 -3.78
CA ARG A 869 23.78 -7.71 -2.54
C ARG A 869 25.19 -7.15 -2.34
N MET A 870 26.14 -7.58 -3.17
CA MET A 870 27.56 -7.25 -3.05
C MET A 870 27.99 -6.08 -3.94
N SER A 871 27.05 -5.47 -4.68
CA SER A 871 27.36 -4.41 -5.65
C SER A 871 26.14 -3.55 -5.97
N TYR A 872 26.40 -2.32 -6.38
CA TYR A 872 25.42 -1.30 -6.74
C TYR A 872 25.75 -0.80 -8.15
N GLY A 873 24.76 -0.63 -9.03
CA GLY A 873 25.02 -0.24 -10.41
C GLY A 873 23.96 0.67 -11.02
N LEU A 874 24.41 1.58 -11.88
CA LEU A 874 23.60 2.37 -12.81
C LEU A 874 23.79 1.82 -14.22
N TRP A 875 22.71 1.32 -14.81
CA TRP A 875 22.62 0.92 -16.21
C TRP A 875 22.36 2.14 -17.07
N CYS A 876 23.18 2.30 -18.09
CA CYS A 876 23.07 3.35 -19.09
C CYS A 876 22.86 2.68 -20.45
N GLU A 877 21.68 2.84 -21.05
CA GLU A 877 21.27 2.18 -22.30
C GLU A 877 20.58 3.19 -23.22
N GLY A 878 21.23 3.60 -24.33
CA GLY A 878 20.60 4.31 -25.45
C GLY A 878 19.56 5.42 -25.15
N GLY A 879 19.74 6.19 -24.06
CA GLY A 879 18.79 7.23 -23.62
C GLY A 879 17.85 6.84 -22.47
N GLN A 880 18.07 5.70 -21.83
CA GLN A 880 17.42 5.28 -20.58
C GLN A 880 18.46 5.06 -19.48
N LEU A 881 18.10 5.43 -18.26
CA LEU A 881 18.90 5.20 -17.05
C LEU A 881 18.09 4.38 -16.07
N SER A 882 18.70 3.33 -15.51
CA SER A 882 18.08 2.58 -14.41
C SER A 882 19.12 2.17 -13.39
N VAL A 883 18.81 2.33 -12.11
CA VAL A 883 19.63 1.80 -11.05
C VAL A 883 19.19 0.39 -10.71
N ARG A 884 20.16 -0.48 -10.39
CA ARG A 884 19.86 -1.83 -9.93
C ARG A 884 20.69 -2.20 -8.69
N TYR A 885 20.03 -2.93 -7.81
CA TYR A 885 20.60 -3.54 -6.62
C TYR A 885 19.82 -4.80 -6.29
N ASN A 886 20.50 -5.93 -6.09
CA ASN A 886 19.89 -7.20 -5.67
C ASN A 886 18.63 -7.58 -6.49
N LEU A 887 18.76 -7.62 -7.82
CA LEU A 887 17.70 -7.91 -8.80
C LEU A 887 16.57 -6.86 -8.91
N ASN A 888 16.52 -5.87 -8.03
CA ASN A 888 15.58 -4.77 -8.16
C ASN A 888 16.08 -3.79 -9.23
N LYS A 889 15.18 -3.36 -10.12
CA LYS A 889 15.41 -2.30 -11.09
C LYS A 889 14.53 -1.11 -10.73
N THR A 890 15.10 0.09 -10.75
CA THR A 890 14.36 1.34 -10.62
C THR A 890 14.75 2.24 -11.77
N ASP A 891 13.78 2.61 -12.60
CA ASP A 891 14.00 3.53 -13.70
C ASP A 891 14.23 4.94 -13.14
N VAL A 892 15.20 5.64 -13.72
CA VAL A 892 15.62 6.98 -13.29
C VAL A 892 15.19 7.99 -14.36
N PRO A 893 14.63 9.16 -13.97
CA PRO A 893 14.33 10.22 -14.92
C PRO A 893 15.59 10.62 -15.70
N VAL A 894 15.51 10.56 -17.02
CA VAL A 894 16.63 10.93 -17.88
C VAL A 894 16.62 12.44 -18.07
N PRO A 895 17.75 13.14 -17.86
CA PRO A 895 17.84 14.56 -18.12
C PRO A 895 17.55 14.89 -19.60
N THR A 896 17.15 16.13 -19.89
CA THR A 896 16.85 16.59 -21.26
C THR A 896 18.09 16.84 -22.14
N PHE A 897 19.29 16.62 -21.59
CA PHE A 897 20.58 16.81 -22.24
C PHE A 897 21.34 15.48 -22.35
N ASP A 898 22.41 15.46 -23.15
CA ASP A 898 23.22 14.25 -23.34
C ASP A 898 23.90 13.81 -22.02
N CYS A 899 23.61 12.58 -21.59
CA CYS A 899 24.06 12.02 -20.31
C CYS A 899 25.20 11.02 -20.50
N SER A 900 26.23 11.44 -21.24
CA SER A 900 27.43 10.64 -21.52
C SER A 900 28.46 10.66 -20.38
N ARG A 901 28.24 11.47 -19.34
CA ARG A 901 29.09 11.56 -18.15
C ARG A 901 28.30 11.36 -16.86
N ILE A 902 28.75 10.40 -16.05
CA ILE A 902 28.16 10.05 -14.77
C ILE A 902 29.13 10.37 -13.64
N GLY A 903 28.69 11.19 -12.68
CA GLY A 903 29.38 11.46 -11.42
C GLY A 903 28.90 10.53 -10.32
N LEU A 904 29.81 10.03 -9.50
CA LEU A 904 29.52 9.17 -8.36
C LEU A 904 30.08 9.81 -7.09
N TYR A 905 29.26 9.91 -6.06
CA TYR A 905 29.68 10.36 -4.73
C TYR A 905 29.40 9.27 -3.70
N LEU A 906 30.47 8.81 -3.06
CA LEU A 906 30.42 7.84 -1.97
C LEU A 906 30.67 8.58 -0.66
N ASP A 907 29.70 8.58 0.24
CA ASP A 907 29.90 8.90 1.67
C ASP A 907 29.86 7.58 2.43
N TRP A 908 31.03 6.93 2.48
CA TRP A 908 31.14 5.58 3.02
C TRP A 908 30.71 5.50 4.51
N PRO A 909 31.09 6.44 5.40
CA PRO A 909 30.64 6.44 6.79
C PRO A 909 29.14 6.69 6.94
N ALA A 910 28.52 7.52 6.09
CA ALA A 910 27.07 7.70 6.10
C ALA A 910 26.33 6.52 5.45
N GLY A 911 27.05 5.63 4.76
CA GLY A 911 26.47 4.52 4.03
C GLY A 911 25.67 4.99 2.81
N THR A 912 26.08 6.07 2.13
CA THR A 912 25.37 6.58 0.95
C THR A 912 26.23 6.54 -0.30
N LEU A 913 25.60 6.18 -1.43
CA LEU A 913 26.20 6.22 -2.76
C LEU A 913 25.25 6.92 -3.72
N SER A 914 25.63 8.11 -4.18
CA SER A 914 24.83 8.96 -5.05
C SER A 914 25.38 8.96 -6.48
N PHE A 915 24.47 8.94 -7.45
CA PHE A 915 24.74 9.07 -8.88
C PHE A 915 24.24 10.42 -9.39
N TYR A 916 25.01 11.04 -10.29
CA TYR A 916 24.70 12.31 -10.91
C TYR A 916 24.93 12.26 -12.42
N ALA A 917 24.05 12.90 -13.18
CA ALA A 917 24.36 13.26 -14.56
C ALA A 917 25.12 14.59 -14.54
N VAL A 918 26.23 14.65 -15.28
CA VAL A 918 27.12 15.82 -15.28
C VAL A 918 26.95 16.59 -16.59
N SER A 919 26.60 17.87 -16.51
CA SER A 919 26.51 18.76 -17.68
C SER A 919 27.05 20.14 -17.35
N SER A 920 28.03 20.60 -18.14
CA SER A 920 28.63 21.95 -18.02
C SER A 920 28.91 22.35 -16.55
N GLU A 921 29.56 21.45 -15.81
CA GLU A 921 29.90 21.57 -14.37
C GLU A 921 28.72 21.57 -13.38
N THR A 922 27.49 21.38 -13.86
CA THR A 922 26.29 21.22 -13.02
C THR A 922 26.00 19.73 -12.79
N LEU A 923 25.71 19.37 -11.54
CA LEU A 923 25.35 18.01 -11.15
C LEU A 923 23.84 17.87 -11.05
N PHE A 924 23.27 16.95 -11.82
CA PHE A 924 21.87 16.58 -11.75
C PHE A 924 21.76 15.25 -11.01
N HIS A 925 21.20 15.27 -9.79
CA HIS A 925 21.03 14.05 -8.99
C HIS A 925 20.14 13.04 -9.72
N LEU A 926 20.64 11.80 -9.83
CA LEU A 926 19.95 10.67 -10.46
C LEU A 926 19.34 9.75 -9.40
N HIS A 927 20.17 9.28 -8.46
CA HIS A 927 19.73 8.31 -7.44
C HIS A 927 20.72 8.25 -6.26
N THR A 928 20.26 7.82 -5.09
CA THR A 928 21.13 7.52 -3.93
C THR A 928 20.78 6.19 -3.28
N PHE A 929 21.73 5.26 -3.26
CA PHE A 929 21.65 4.05 -2.44
C PHE A 929 22.00 4.36 -0.99
N HIS A 930 21.32 3.67 -0.07
CA HIS A 930 21.56 3.75 1.36
C HIS A 930 21.86 2.35 1.92
N CYS A 931 23.00 2.20 2.58
CA CYS A 931 23.43 1.01 3.30
C CYS A 931 23.33 1.24 4.80
N ARG A 932 22.79 0.24 5.51
CA ARG A 932 22.75 0.21 6.97
C ARG A 932 23.19 -1.16 7.44
N VAL A 933 24.03 -1.18 8.48
CA VAL A 933 24.69 -2.39 8.98
C VAL A 933 24.35 -2.57 10.48
N GLY A 934 24.16 -3.83 10.88
CA GLY A 934 23.91 -4.24 12.27
C GLY A 934 22.45 -4.15 12.73
N ASP A 935 22.22 -4.60 13.97
CA ASP A 935 20.96 -4.45 14.71
C ASP A 935 21.26 -3.80 16.08
N PRO A 936 20.80 -2.56 16.36
CA PRO A 936 19.99 -1.71 15.48
C PRO A 936 20.80 -1.19 14.27
N PRO A 937 20.12 -0.92 13.13
CA PRO A 937 20.77 -0.51 11.89
C PRO A 937 21.50 0.83 12.04
N ARG A 938 22.80 0.83 11.77
CA ARG A 938 23.67 2.02 11.75
C ARG A 938 24.08 2.37 10.33
N PRO A 939 24.24 3.66 9.99
CA PRO A 939 24.77 4.07 8.69
C PRO A 939 26.23 3.61 8.53
N GLY A 940 26.58 3.24 7.31
CA GLY A 940 27.95 2.85 6.92
C GLY A 940 27.97 1.60 6.05
N PHE A 941 28.94 1.51 5.14
CA PHE A 941 29.20 0.26 4.41
C PHE A 941 30.11 -0.67 5.25
N PRO A 942 29.99 -2.01 5.12
CA PRO A 942 30.73 -2.96 5.95
C PRO A 942 32.17 -3.20 5.46
N GLU A 943 32.44 -3.01 4.17
CA GLU A 943 33.70 -3.29 3.50
C GLU A 943 34.06 -2.13 2.56
N PRO A 944 35.35 -1.98 2.16
CA PRO A 944 35.73 -1.06 1.10
C PRO A 944 34.97 -1.32 -0.20
N LEU A 945 34.57 -0.24 -0.88
CA LEU A 945 33.87 -0.32 -2.16
C LEU A 945 34.82 0.01 -3.31
N TYR A 946 34.84 -0.85 -4.32
CA TYR A 946 35.67 -0.72 -5.50
C TYR A 946 34.80 -0.25 -6.67
N PRO A 947 35.09 0.92 -7.27
CA PRO A 947 34.44 1.35 -8.51
C PRO A 947 34.59 0.29 -9.59
N GLY A 948 33.55 0.06 -10.39
CA GLY A 948 33.51 -1.04 -11.32
C GLY A 948 32.59 -0.81 -12.50
N PHE A 949 32.86 -1.54 -13.58
CA PHE A 949 32.22 -1.36 -14.87
C PHE A 949 31.84 -2.70 -15.50
N TRP A 950 30.67 -2.75 -16.14
CA TRP A 950 30.29 -3.78 -17.12
C TRP A 950 30.08 -3.10 -18.48
N LEU A 951 30.52 -3.74 -19.56
CA LEU A 951 30.45 -3.16 -20.89
C LEU A 951 29.80 -4.11 -21.90
N GLN A 952 28.86 -3.61 -22.70
CA GLN A 952 28.39 -4.29 -23.90
C GLN A 952 29.38 -4.09 -25.06
N TYR A 953 29.23 -4.90 -26.11
CA TYR A 953 30.00 -4.78 -27.34
C TYR A 953 29.83 -3.41 -28.00
N GLY A 954 30.97 -2.81 -28.37
CA GLY A 954 31.03 -1.46 -28.92
C GLY A 954 31.01 -0.35 -27.87
N SER A 955 30.91 -0.68 -26.58
CA SER A 955 30.94 0.30 -25.49
C SER A 955 32.35 0.61 -25.00
N THR A 956 32.54 1.85 -24.53
CA THR A 956 33.77 2.33 -23.90
C THR A 956 33.43 3.12 -22.65
N VAL A 957 34.23 2.95 -21.59
CA VAL A 957 34.18 3.76 -20.38
C VAL A 957 35.55 4.35 -20.10
N SER A 958 35.60 5.63 -19.75
CA SER A 958 36.82 6.37 -19.40
C SER A 958 36.62 7.09 -18.07
N LEU A 959 37.58 6.96 -17.16
CA LEU A 959 37.63 7.70 -15.91
C LEU A 959 37.96 9.17 -16.21
N GLY A 960 37.03 10.06 -15.91
CA GLY A 960 37.17 11.49 -16.14
C GLY A 960 38.16 12.15 -15.16
N GLN A 961 38.77 13.26 -15.58
CA GLN A 961 39.47 14.15 -14.67
C GLN A 961 38.47 15.13 -14.06
N VAL A 962 38.30 15.06 -12.73
CA VAL A 962 37.51 16.04 -11.99
C VAL A 962 38.37 17.29 -11.79
N THR A 963 38.24 18.25 -12.70
CA THR A 963 38.97 19.53 -12.64
C THR A 963 38.34 20.50 -11.66
#